data_AF-A0A0Q3HHG8-F1
#
_entry.id   AF-A0A0Q3HHG8-F1
#
_cell.length_a   1.000
_cell.length_b   1.000
_cell.length_c   1.000
_cell.angle_alpha   90.00
_cell.angle_beta   90.00
_cell.angle_gamma   90.00
#
_symmetry.space_group_name_H-M   'P 1'
#
loop_
_entity.id
_entity.type
_entity.pdbx_description
1 polymer ?
#
loop_
_entity_poly.entity_id
_entity_poly.type
_entity_poly.pdbx_seq_one_letter_code
_entity_poly.pdbx_strand_id
1 'polypeptide(L)'
;MEKAFESKALPPWNEQITLRSMVVSAFLGLFLSFIVMKLNLTSGIVPSLNVSAGLLAFFLMKTWTSALERCGVFPRPFTRQENTVVQTCVISCSSIAFSGGFGTYILGMSRKIAEGFDEARTSVNVEEPSLGRLIAYLFLVSFVGLFSIVPLRKIMIISYRLTYPSGSATAHLINSFHTPQGAIQAKQQVSILFKSFVGSFMWSLFQWFYTAGNGCGFGSFPTFGMEAYQRRFYFDFSATYVGVGMICPYIINFSLLIGSIISWGIMWPYIESKKGLWYDEKLPKSSLHGLNGYQVFISIAMIVGDGLFNFFSILLRTSYDMYLKRTGRSKASPMPFAGAGVAINATERQALSFDDRRRTQIFLKEQIPTSVAAGAYMLLAGISVVAMPHIFRQLKPKHVVWAYVAAPIFAFCNAYGTGLTDWSLSSSYGKLAIFIFGANIGAKDGGVIAGLAACGLMMGIVSTASDLIQDFKTGYLTLTSPRAMFVSQVVGTGLGCLISPIVFWIFYQAYDIGLDEGYPAPYAKIYRGIALLGVNGWNQLPKYCLRFCAAFFLLAVAICALKETASNKGWWIRDYIPSALGMAVPFFLGSFFTIDMCVGSVILWMWQRSDAVHAQMFAPAVASGLICGDGIWSLPSSVLSLGNVNPPMCMRVFDADTSFKVDQFLETLPPPVLAS
;
A
#
# COMPACT_ATOMS: atom_id res chain seq x y z
N MET A 1 -27.80 -3.43 2.98
CA MET A 1 -27.46 -2.16 3.66
C MET A 1 -28.05 -0.95 2.95
N GLU A 2 -27.96 -0.83 1.62
CA GLU A 2 -28.40 0.39 0.91
C GLU A 2 -29.92 0.60 0.92
N LYS A 3 -30.72 -0.46 1.08
CA LYS A 3 -32.18 -0.33 1.32
C LYS A 3 -32.49 0.58 2.53
N ALA A 4 -31.67 0.56 3.57
CA ALA A 4 -31.86 1.41 4.76
C ALA A 4 -31.66 2.92 4.45
N PHE A 5 -31.01 3.25 3.34
CA PHE A 5 -30.73 4.62 2.90
C PHE A 5 -31.58 5.03 1.68
N GLU A 6 -32.58 4.23 1.29
CA GLU A 6 -33.40 4.48 0.11
C GLU A 6 -34.20 5.79 0.21
N SER A 7 -34.74 6.08 1.40
CA SER A 7 -35.51 7.29 1.67
C SER A 7 -34.66 8.57 1.81
N LYS A 8 -33.33 8.47 1.86
CA LYS A 8 -32.43 9.62 1.99
C LYS A 8 -31.93 10.05 0.60
N ALA A 9 -32.27 11.28 0.21
CA ALA A 9 -31.69 11.91 -0.97
C ALA A 9 -30.18 12.06 -0.80
N LEU A 10 -29.42 11.74 -1.86
CA LEU A 10 -27.98 11.91 -1.86
C LEU A 10 -27.63 13.37 -2.19
N PRO A 11 -26.78 14.03 -1.40
CA PRO A 11 -26.35 15.39 -1.71
C PRO A 11 -25.57 15.38 -3.04
N PRO A 12 -25.70 16.44 -3.86
CA PRO A 12 -24.88 16.60 -5.06
C PRO A 12 -23.39 16.66 -4.70
N TRP A 13 -22.51 16.33 -5.63
CA TRP A 13 -21.07 16.20 -5.35
C TRP A 13 -20.44 17.46 -4.74
N ASN A 14 -20.92 18.64 -5.13
CA ASN A 14 -20.45 19.94 -4.65
C ASN A 14 -20.80 20.14 -3.17
N GLU A 15 -21.91 19.55 -2.70
CA GLU A 15 -22.35 19.65 -1.31
C GLU A 15 -21.76 18.54 -0.42
N GLN A 16 -21.15 17.52 -1.02
CA GLN A 16 -20.39 16.50 -0.29
C GLN A 16 -19.06 17.06 0.23
N ILE A 17 -18.53 18.10 -0.43
CA ILE A 17 -17.34 18.83 -0.02
C ILE A 17 -17.79 20.09 0.72
N THR A 18 -17.50 20.16 2.02
CA THR A 18 -17.90 21.30 2.86
C THR A 18 -16.67 22.01 3.40
N LEU A 19 -16.82 23.26 3.81
CA LEU A 19 -15.71 24.01 4.41
C LEU A 19 -15.22 23.31 5.69
N ARG A 20 -16.14 22.84 6.53
CA ARG A 20 -15.79 22.11 7.77
C ARG A 20 -15.03 20.81 7.47
N SER A 21 -15.41 20.08 6.41
CA SER A 21 -14.69 18.85 6.04
C SER A 21 -13.27 19.16 5.59
N MET A 22 -13.04 20.25 4.85
CA MET A 22 -11.70 20.68 4.46
C MET A 22 -10.84 21.15 5.65
N VAL A 23 -11.41 21.89 6.60
CA VAL A 23 -10.70 22.34 7.82
C VAL A 23 -10.29 21.14 8.68
N VAL A 24 -11.22 20.21 8.94
CA VAL A 24 -10.92 18.99 9.69
C VAL A 24 -9.87 18.14 8.95
N SER A 25 -9.95 18.09 7.62
CA SER A 25 -8.96 17.37 6.81
C SER A 25 -7.56 17.97 6.91
N ALA A 26 -7.43 19.30 6.90
CA ALA A 26 -6.14 19.96 7.04
C ALA A 26 -5.51 19.69 8.43
N PHE A 27 -6.31 19.78 9.49
CA PHE A 27 -5.86 19.49 10.85
C PHE A 27 -5.43 18.02 11.03
N LEU A 28 -6.28 17.07 10.63
CA LEU A 28 -5.97 15.64 10.71
C LEU A 28 -4.82 15.24 9.78
N GLY A 29 -4.77 15.83 8.58
CA GLY A 29 -3.69 15.61 7.62
C GLY A 29 -2.34 16.05 8.18
N LEU A 30 -2.27 17.20 8.86
CA LEU A 30 -1.09 17.66 9.58
C LEU A 30 -0.70 16.66 10.69
N PHE A 31 -1.64 16.31 11.57
CA PHE A 31 -1.39 15.40 12.68
C PHE A 31 -0.88 14.03 12.23
N LEU A 32 -1.54 13.40 11.25
CA LEU A 32 -1.11 12.10 10.73
C LEU A 32 0.20 12.20 9.95
N SER A 33 0.50 13.32 9.28
CA SER A 33 1.78 13.51 8.60
C SER A 33 2.96 13.51 9.58
N PHE A 34 2.81 14.04 10.79
CA PHE A 34 3.84 13.93 11.84
C PHE A 34 4.11 12.48 12.25
N ILE A 35 3.05 11.71 12.45
CA ILE A 35 3.15 10.28 12.81
C ILE A 35 3.84 9.50 11.69
N VAL A 36 3.36 9.66 10.45
CA VAL A 36 3.93 8.98 9.28
C VAL A 36 5.40 9.38 9.08
N MET A 37 5.75 10.65 9.24
CA MET A 37 7.13 11.12 9.11
C MET A 37 8.04 10.43 10.13
N LYS A 38 7.64 10.38 11.41
CA LYS A 38 8.44 9.71 12.43
C LYS A 38 8.65 8.24 12.10
N LEU A 39 7.57 7.52 11.79
CA LEU A 39 7.62 6.09 11.44
C LEU A 39 8.52 5.84 10.22
N ASN A 40 8.47 6.72 9.22
CA ASN A 40 9.32 6.64 8.04
C ASN A 40 10.81 6.80 8.40
N LEU A 41 11.14 7.71 9.33
CA LEU A 41 12.51 7.97 9.78
C LEU A 41 13.07 6.90 10.76
N THR A 42 12.20 6.18 11.48
CA THR A 42 12.62 5.14 12.45
C THR A 42 12.58 3.74 11.86
N SER A 43 11.39 3.22 11.56
CA SER A 43 11.16 1.84 11.13
C SER A 43 11.10 1.69 9.61
N GLY A 44 10.77 2.78 8.90
CA GLY A 44 10.52 2.81 7.45
C GLY A 44 9.30 2.00 6.99
N ILE A 45 8.50 1.47 7.92
CA ILE A 45 7.26 0.74 7.66
C ILE A 45 6.12 1.56 8.26
N VAL A 46 5.15 1.92 7.41
CA VAL A 46 4.00 2.72 7.80
C VAL A 46 2.75 1.85 7.67
N PRO A 47 1.96 1.65 8.74
CA PRO A 47 0.71 0.93 8.66
C PRO A 47 -0.34 1.72 7.86
N SER A 48 -1.36 1.02 7.35
CA SER A 48 -2.51 1.66 6.70
C SER A 48 -3.27 2.52 7.70
N LEU A 49 -3.37 3.84 7.43
CA LEU A 49 -4.07 4.78 8.31
C LEU A 49 -5.52 5.06 7.87
N ASN A 50 -6.00 4.42 6.79
CA ASN A 50 -7.30 4.72 6.16
C ASN A 50 -8.47 4.62 7.15
N VAL A 51 -8.50 3.55 7.93
CA VAL A 51 -9.51 3.35 8.96
C VAL A 51 -9.42 4.45 10.03
N SER A 52 -8.21 4.69 10.54
CA SER A 52 -7.97 5.65 11.60
C SER A 52 -8.38 7.06 11.20
N ALA A 53 -8.09 7.45 9.95
CA ALA A 53 -8.55 8.71 9.38
C ALA A 53 -10.09 8.78 9.33
N GLY A 54 -10.78 7.73 8.88
CA GLY A 54 -12.26 7.69 8.86
C GLY A 54 -12.91 7.75 10.24
N LEU A 55 -12.30 7.14 11.26
CA LEU A 55 -12.79 7.21 12.65
C LEU A 55 -12.59 8.61 13.25
N LEU A 56 -11.36 9.14 13.16
CA LEU A 56 -11.04 10.47 13.69
C LEU A 56 -11.84 11.56 12.98
N ALA A 57 -12.04 11.42 11.67
CA ALA A 57 -12.93 12.28 10.91
C ALA A 57 -14.35 12.26 11.47
N PHE A 58 -14.91 11.09 11.75
CA PHE A 58 -16.24 10.98 12.36
C PHE A 58 -16.32 11.72 13.71
N PHE A 59 -15.36 11.48 14.61
CA PHE A 59 -15.35 12.09 15.94
C PHE A 59 -15.20 13.61 15.87
N LEU A 60 -14.24 14.14 15.10
CA LEU A 60 -14.02 15.58 14.99
C LEU A 60 -15.19 16.28 14.32
N MET A 61 -15.75 15.71 13.25
CA MET A 61 -16.91 16.27 12.57
C MET A 61 -18.15 16.28 13.46
N LYS A 62 -18.36 15.21 14.24
CA LYS A 62 -19.49 15.13 15.18
C LYS A 62 -19.34 16.12 16.34
N THR A 63 -18.14 16.24 16.90
CA THR A 63 -17.85 17.23 17.94
C THR A 63 -18.04 18.65 17.42
N TRP A 64 -17.58 18.93 16.20
CA TRP A 64 -17.79 20.20 15.52
C TRP A 64 -19.27 20.52 15.32
N THR A 65 -20.08 19.57 14.83
CA THR A 65 -21.52 19.77 14.68
C THR A 65 -22.23 20.02 16.01
N SER A 66 -21.92 19.23 17.03
CA SER A 66 -22.53 19.40 18.36
C SER A 66 -22.13 20.73 19.01
N ALA A 67 -20.90 21.20 18.79
CA ALA A 67 -20.46 22.51 19.28
C ALA A 67 -21.22 23.65 18.60
N LEU A 68 -21.42 23.59 17.28
CA LEU A 68 -22.21 24.59 16.55
C LEU A 68 -23.67 24.61 16.98
N GLU A 69 -24.28 23.43 17.18
CA GLU A 69 -25.66 23.31 17.69
C GLU A 69 -25.80 23.97 19.06
N ARG A 70 -24.81 23.79 19.95
CA ARG A 70 -24.76 24.49 21.26
C ARG A 70 -24.59 26.00 21.14
N CYS A 71 -23.94 26.48 20.09
CA CYS A 71 -23.80 27.91 19.78
C CYS A 71 -25.02 28.50 19.05
N GLY A 72 -26.13 27.74 18.90
CA GLY A 72 -27.36 28.23 18.26
C GLY A 72 -27.31 28.26 16.73
N VAL A 73 -26.25 27.72 16.12
CA VAL A 73 -26.16 27.54 14.66
C VAL A 73 -26.60 26.13 14.34
N PHE A 74 -27.64 25.93 13.54
CA PHE A 74 -28.03 24.59 13.08
C PHE A 74 -27.15 24.18 11.89
N PRO A 75 -26.11 23.33 12.08
CA PRO A 75 -25.24 22.96 11.00
C PRO A 75 -25.94 21.98 10.06
N ARG A 76 -25.50 21.92 8.81
CA ARG A 76 -25.94 20.87 7.87
C ARG A 76 -25.72 19.47 8.47
N PRO A 77 -26.62 18.51 8.22
CA PRO A 77 -26.48 17.15 8.75
C PRO A 77 -25.19 16.50 8.26
N PHE A 78 -24.45 15.86 9.18
CA PHE A 78 -23.21 15.16 8.84
C PHE A 78 -23.51 13.83 8.13
N THR A 79 -23.03 13.71 6.90
CA THR A 79 -23.33 12.55 6.02
C THR A 79 -22.15 11.59 5.92
N ARG A 80 -22.43 10.34 5.52
CA ARG A 80 -21.37 9.35 5.26
C ARG A 80 -20.45 9.76 4.11
N GLN A 81 -20.98 10.50 3.13
CA GLN A 81 -20.23 11.00 1.99
C GLN A 81 -19.22 12.06 2.42
N GLU A 82 -19.65 12.97 3.30
CA GLU A 82 -18.78 13.98 3.87
C GLU A 82 -17.66 13.35 4.73
N ASN A 83 -17.97 12.30 5.51
CA ASN A 83 -16.95 11.56 6.26
C ASN A 83 -15.93 10.88 5.32
N THR A 84 -16.42 10.28 4.23
CA THR A 84 -15.56 9.68 3.20
C THR A 84 -14.65 10.74 2.56
N VAL A 85 -15.19 11.92 2.26
CA VAL A 85 -14.43 13.07 1.73
C VAL A 85 -13.28 13.47 2.67
N VAL A 86 -13.55 13.57 3.97
CA VAL A 86 -12.50 13.86 4.96
C VAL A 86 -11.44 12.76 4.97
N GLN A 87 -11.85 11.49 5.03
CA GLN A 87 -10.91 10.36 5.05
C GLN A 87 -10.00 10.36 3.82
N THR A 88 -10.56 10.52 2.61
CA THR A 88 -9.79 10.59 1.37
C THR A 88 -8.79 11.74 1.39
N CYS A 89 -9.23 12.94 1.79
CA CYS A 89 -8.34 14.11 1.86
C CYS A 89 -7.18 13.92 2.87
N VAL A 90 -7.49 13.40 4.06
CA VAL A 90 -6.51 13.14 5.13
C VAL A 90 -5.48 12.10 4.71
N ILE A 91 -5.93 10.97 4.12
CA ILE A 91 -5.03 9.91 3.65
C ILE A 91 -4.19 10.38 2.48
N SER A 92 -4.78 11.08 1.52
CA SER A 92 -4.01 11.66 0.43
C SER A 92 -2.93 12.63 0.93
N CYS A 93 -3.19 13.38 2.00
CA CYS A 93 -2.21 14.26 2.63
C CYS A 93 -1.09 13.46 3.33
N SER A 94 -1.43 12.51 4.20
CA SER A 94 -0.45 11.76 4.98
C SER A 94 0.35 10.75 4.13
N SER A 95 -0.23 10.22 3.05
CA SER A 95 0.47 9.37 2.06
C SER A 95 1.65 10.10 1.41
N ILE A 96 1.62 11.43 1.27
CA ILE A 96 2.77 12.20 0.75
C ILE A 96 3.94 12.19 1.73
N ALA A 97 3.71 12.11 3.05
CA ALA A 97 4.79 11.97 4.03
C ALA A 97 5.53 10.62 3.90
N PHE A 98 4.89 9.60 3.34
CA PHE A 98 5.52 8.33 3.01
C PHE A 98 6.11 8.34 1.58
N SER A 99 5.28 8.58 0.58
CA SER A 99 5.64 8.50 -0.85
C SER A 99 6.56 9.62 -1.33
N GLY A 100 6.61 10.75 -0.60
CA GLY A 100 7.50 11.88 -0.85
C GLY A 100 8.98 11.60 -0.55
N GLY A 101 9.30 10.41 -0.04
CA GLY A 101 10.68 9.91 0.01
C GLY A 101 11.56 10.50 1.09
N PHE A 102 10.97 11.17 2.07
CA PHE A 102 11.69 11.85 3.14
C PHE A 102 12.57 10.91 3.95
N GLY A 103 12.13 9.69 4.27
CA GLY A 103 12.96 8.66 4.91
C GLY A 103 13.76 7.76 3.96
N THR A 104 13.67 8.00 2.64
CA THR A 104 14.20 7.10 1.60
C THR A 104 15.05 7.85 0.57
N TYR A 105 14.51 8.11 -0.62
CA TYR A 105 15.28 8.62 -1.76
C TYR A 105 15.69 10.08 -1.63
N ILE A 106 14.95 10.93 -0.91
CA ILE A 106 15.33 12.34 -0.68
C ILE A 106 16.52 12.39 0.27
N LEU A 107 16.45 11.73 1.43
CA LEU A 107 17.58 11.67 2.35
C LEU A 107 18.79 10.93 1.76
N GLY A 108 18.56 9.94 0.89
CA GLY A 108 19.62 9.24 0.17
C GLY A 108 20.47 10.15 -0.75
N MET A 109 19.95 11.33 -1.12
CA MET A 109 20.69 12.34 -1.88
C MET A 109 21.62 13.21 -0.99
N SER A 110 21.36 13.26 0.32
CA SER A 110 22.05 14.18 1.24
C SER A 110 23.52 13.80 1.46
N ARG A 111 24.32 14.79 1.86
CA ARG A 111 25.75 14.60 2.17
C ARG A 111 25.96 13.67 3.35
N LYS A 112 25.13 13.79 4.39
CA LYS A 112 25.20 12.96 5.61
C LYS A 112 25.16 11.46 5.28
N ILE A 113 24.26 11.06 4.36
CA ILE A 113 24.19 9.67 3.91
C ILE A 113 25.34 9.32 2.96
N ALA A 114 25.79 10.27 2.12
CA ALA A 114 26.89 10.05 1.20
C ALA A 114 28.27 9.83 1.86
N GLU A 115 28.50 10.43 3.03
CA GLU A 115 29.73 10.26 3.82
C GLU A 115 29.92 8.80 4.25
N GLY A 116 28.84 8.07 4.51
CA GLY A 116 28.89 6.64 4.82
C GLY A 116 29.28 5.73 3.65
N PHE A 117 29.48 6.27 2.45
CA PHE A 117 29.87 5.53 1.24
C PHE A 117 31.16 6.08 0.59
N ASP A 118 31.94 6.90 1.30
CA ASP A 118 33.19 7.53 0.80
C ASP A 118 33.04 8.40 -0.47
N GLU A 119 31.81 8.76 -0.84
CA GLU A 119 31.51 9.49 -2.08
C GLU A 119 31.23 10.98 -1.88
N ALA A 120 31.18 11.46 -0.64
CA ALA A 120 30.83 12.85 -0.29
C ALA A 120 31.72 13.92 -0.96
N ARG A 121 32.89 13.51 -1.49
CA ARG A 121 33.83 14.37 -2.22
C ARG A 121 33.39 14.68 -3.66
N THR A 122 32.45 13.92 -4.23
CA THR A 122 31.96 14.14 -5.60
C THR A 122 30.70 15.01 -5.57
N SER A 123 30.85 16.32 -5.77
CA SER A 123 29.75 17.30 -5.69
C SER A 123 28.57 17.02 -6.64
N VAL A 124 28.79 16.23 -7.70
CA VAL A 124 27.77 15.90 -8.72
C VAL A 124 26.75 14.85 -8.21
N ASN A 125 27.13 14.01 -7.22
CA ASN A 125 26.33 12.89 -6.70
C ASN A 125 25.77 13.13 -5.28
N VAL A 126 25.73 14.40 -4.86
CA VAL A 126 25.20 14.83 -3.55
C VAL A 126 24.32 16.05 -3.78
N GLU A 127 23.11 16.03 -3.21
CA GLU A 127 22.17 17.14 -3.29
C GLU A 127 21.47 17.29 -1.93
N GLU A 128 21.59 18.45 -1.31
CA GLU A 128 20.95 18.71 -0.02
C GLU A 128 19.44 18.98 -0.19
N PRO A 129 18.60 18.47 0.73
CA PRO A 129 17.19 18.81 0.73
C PRO A 129 17.02 20.31 1.01
N SER A 130 16.15 20.96 0.23
CA SER A 130 15.74 22.34 0.48
C SER A 130 14.22 22.43 0.41
N LEU A 131 13.62 23.17 1.34
CA LEU A 131 12.16 23.20 1.51
C LEU A 131 11.42 23.56 0.21
N GLY A 132 11.83 24.67 -0.45
CA GLY A 132 11.20 25.12 -1.70
C GLY A 132 11.34 24.12 -2.86
N ARG A 133 12.50 23.46 -2.96
CA ARG A 133 12.74 22.43 -3.98
C ARG A 133 11.88 21.19 -3.74
N LEU A 134 11.76 20.75 -2.49
CA LEU A 134 10.94 19.60 -2.12
C LEU A 134 9.46 19.87 -2.40
N ILE A 135 8.95 21.05 -2.04
CA ILE A 135 7.58 21.46 -2.35
C ILE A 135 7.35 21.42 -3.88
N ALA A 136 8.20 22.12 -4.64
CA ALA A 136 8.08 22.16 -6.10
C ALA A 136 8.14 20.76 -6.72
N TYR A 137 9.07 19.92 -6.27
CA TYR A 137 9.21 18.55 -6.73
C TYR A 137 7.96 17.70 -6.47
N LEU A 138 7.41 17.74 -5.25
CA LEU A 138 6.22 16.96 -4.91
C LEU A 138 4.99 17.40 -5.71
N PHE A 139 4.81 18.71 -5.94
CA PHE A 139 3.73 19.20 -6.80
C PHE A 139 3.82 18.66 -8.23
N LEU A 140 5.03 18.48 -8.77
CA LEU A 140 5.22 17.95 -10.14
C LEU A 140 4.94 16.44 -10.25
N VAL A 141 5.26 15.67 -9.21
CA VAL A 141 5.20 14.20 -9.29
C VAL A 141 3.89 13.61 -8.74
N SER A 142 3.29 14.22 -7.72
CA SER A 142 2.16 13.63 -6.99
C SER A 142 0.82 13.79 -7.71
N PHE A 143 0.61 14.86 -8.48
CA PHE A 143 -0.67 15.09 -9.16
C PHE A 143 -0.87 14.22 -10.42
N VAL A 144 0.23 13.83 -11.07
CA VAL A 144 0.15 13.10 -12.35
C VAL A 144 -0.47 11.71 -12.19
N GLY A 145 -0.21 11.05 -11.06
CA GLY A 145 -0.81 9.75 -10.74
C GLY A 145 -2.33 9.78 -10.71
N LEU A 146 -2.91 10.86 -10.18
CA LEU A 146 -4.36 11.04 -10.08
C LEU A 146 -5.03 10.95 -11.46
N PHE A 147 -4.48 11.59 -12.48
CA PHE A 147 -5.08 11.62 -13.81
C PHE A 147 -4.81 10.35 -14.62
N SER A 148 -3.69 9.66 -14.36
CA SER A 148 -3.30 8.45 -15.08
C SER A 148 -4.29 7.29 -14.91
N ILE A 149 -4.92 7.19 -13.74
CA ILE A 149 -5.72 6.02 -13.34
C ILE A 149 -7.24 6.25 -13.44
N VAL A 150 -7.69 7.50 -13.56
CA VAL A 150 -9.11 7.87 -13.68
C VAL A 150 -9.85 7.07 -14.78
N PRO A 151 -9.29 6.86 -15.99
CA PRO A 151 -9.96 6.07 -17.03
C PRO A 151 -10.18 4.61 -16.63
N LEU A 152 -9.30 4.08 -15.77
CA LEU A 152 -9.24 2.67 -15.37
C LEU A 152 -10.18 2.35 -14.19
N ARG A 153 -10.74 3.36 -13.51
CA ARG A 153 -11.60 3.19 -12.33
C ARG A 153 -12.79 2.25 -12.59
N LYS A 154 -13.42 2.34 -13.77
CA LYS A 154 -14.58 1.49 -14.13
C LYS A 154 -14.14 0.04 -14.28
N ILE A 155 -12.98 -0.18 -14.89
CA ILE A 155 -12.43 -1.52 -15.10
C ILE A 155 -12.10 -2.14 -13.74
N MET A 156 -11.37 -1.42 -12.88
CA MET A 156 -10.92 -1.97 -11.59
C MET A 156 -12.05 -2.21 -10.59
N ILE A 157 -12.96 -1.24 -10.42
CA ILE A 157 -14.01 -1.30 -9.39
C ILE A 157 -15.24 -2.09 -9.85
N ILE A 158 -15.71 -1.87 -11.09
CA ILE A 158 -16.96 -2.50 -11.59
C ILE A 158 -16.68 -3.79 -12.35
N SER A 159 -15.75 -3.78 -13.29
CA SER A 159 -15.51 -4.95 -14.16
C SER A 159 -14.74 -6.05 -13.44
N TYR A 160 -13.65 -5.72 -12.74
CA TYR A 160 -12.80 -6.67 -12.01
C TYR A 160 -13.24 -6.86 -10.56
N ARG A 161 -14.08 -5.97 -10.02
CA ARG A 161 -14.57 -6.05 -8.64
C ARG A 161 -13.47 -6.23 -7.61
N LEU A 162 -12.32 -5.58 -7.84
CA LEU A 162 -11.19 -5.67 -6.93
C LEU A 162 -11.64 -5.27 -5.51
N THR A 163 -11.14 -6.03 -4.54
CA THR A 163 -11.60 -5.96 -3.15
C THR A 163 -11.11 -4.69 -2.47
N TYR A 164 -9.84 -4.31 -2.66
CA TYR A 164 -9.16 -3.27 -1.88
C TYR A 164 -9.50 -3.39 -0.38
N PRO A 165 -8.99 -4.41 0.31
CA PRO A 165 -9.42 -4.76 1.68
C PRO A 165 -9.45 -3.58 2.66
N SER A 166 -8.40 -2.74 2.70
CA SER A 166 -8.34 -1.53 3.54
C SER A 166 -9.43 -0.52 3.19
N GLY A 167 -9.65 -0.24 1.90
CA GLY A 167 -10.73 0.65 1.44
C GLY A 167 -12.12 0.09 1.75
N SER A 168 -12.30 -1.22 1.58
CA SER A 168 -13.53 -1.92 1.94
C SER A 168 -13.79 -1.86 3.45
N ALA A 169 -12.81 -2.16 4.29
CA ALA A 169 -12.94 -2.09 5.75
C ALA A 169 -13.32 -0.67 6.21
N THR A 170 -12.65 0.34 5.66
CA THR A 170 -12.93 1.76 5.92
C THR A 170 -14.38 2.12 5.56
N ALA A 171 -14.87 1.67 4.40
CA ALA A 171 -16.26 1.93 4.00
C ALA A 171 -17.29 1.25 4.91
N HIS A 172 -17.02 0.02 5.35
CA HIS A 172 -17.90 -0.69 6.29
C HIS A 172 -17.94 0.05 7.64
N LEU A 173 -16.79 0.54 8.12
CA LEU A 173 -16.71 1.35 9.33
C LEU A 173 -17.52 2.66 9.18
N ILE A 174 -17.30 3.43 8.11
CA ILE A 174 -18.02 4.69 7.87
C ILE A 174 -19.54 4.43 7.78
N ASN A 175 -19.96 3.43 7.02
CA ASN A 175 -21.38 3.08 6.92
C ASN A 175 -21.98 2.68 8.28
N SER A 176 -21.19 2.03 9.15
CA SER A 176 -21.65 1.65 10.49
C SER A 176 -22.01 2.85 11.36
N PHE A 177 -21.21 3.93 11.30
CA PHE A 177 -21.46 5.15 12.07
C PHE A 177 -22.69 5.95 11.64
N HIS A 178 -23.07 5.83 10.36
CA HIS A 178 -24.19 6.57 9.78
C HIS A 178 -25.45 5.72 9.55
N THR A 179 -25.49 4.48 10.06
CA THR A 179 -26.64 3.58 9.91
C THR A 179 -27.87 4.15 10.63
N PRO A 180 -29.03 4.30 9.94
CA PRO A 180 -30.23 4.89 10.54
C PRO A 180 -30.87 4.00 11.61
N GLN A 181 -31.45 4.64 12.63
CA GLN A 181 -32.16 3.99 13.74
C GLN A 181 -33.44 3.33 13.17
N GLY A 182 -33.44 1.99 13.06
CA GLY A 182 -34.59 1.21 12.57
C GLY A 182 -34.24 0.00 11.71
N ALA A 183 -33.02 -0.07 11.16
CA ALA A 183 -32.57 -1.21 10.36
C ALA A 183 -31.99 -2.32 11.26
N ILE A 184 -32.82 -3.27 11.73
CA ILE A 184 -32.45 -4.34 12.67
C ILE A 184 -31.20 -5.11 12.21
N GLN A 185 -31.19 -5.55 10.94
CA GLN A 185 -30.06 -6.30 10.37
C GLN A 185 -28.78 -5.46 10.29
N ALA A 186 -28.90 -4.18 9.93
CA ALA A 186 -27.74 -3.28 9.90
C ALA A 186 -27.20 -3.04 11.32
N LYS A 187 -28.09 -2.89 12.32
CA LYS A 187 -27.71 -2.75 13.72
C LYS A 187 -26.94 -3.98 14.25
N GLN A 188 -27.32 -5.19 13.84
CA GLN A 188 -26.58 -6.42 14.16
C GLN A 188 -25.20 -6.43 13.50
N GLN A 189 -25.10 -6.07 12.21
CA GLN A 189 -23.81 -5.95 11.51
C GLN A 189 -22.88 -4.93 12.18
N VAL A 190 -23.41 -3.76 12.58
CA VAL A 190 -22.66 -2.74 13.32
C VAL A 190 -22.20 -3.26 14.69
N SER A 191 -23.08 -3.97 15.43
CA SER A 191 -22.73 -4.53 16.74
C SER A 191 -21.61 -5.56 16.63
N ILE A 192 -21.66 -6.45 15.64
CA ILE A 192 -20.62 -7.46 15.41
C ILE A 192 -19.31 -6.79 14.99
N LEU A 193 -19.35 -5.81 14.09
CA LEU A 193 -18.17 -5.02 13.71
C LEU A 193 -17.54 -4.35 14.93
N PHE A 194 -18.34 -3.73 15.80
CA PHE A 194 -17.83 -3.06 16.99
C PHE A 194 -17.24 -4.05 18.02
N LYS A 195 -17.83 -5.24 18.16
CA LYS A 195 -17.29 -6.30 19.03
C LYS A 195 -15.94 -6.80 18.52
N SER A 196 -15.81 -7.11 17.22
CA SER A 196 -14.52 -7.54 16.66
C SER A 196 -13.50 -6.40 16.65
N PHE A 197 -13.94 -5.16 16.46
CA PHE A 197 -13.12 -3.95 16.61
C PHE A 197 -12.52 -3.82 18.00
N VAL A 198 -13.33 -3.87 19.07
CA VAL A 198 -12.83 -3.76 20.44
C VAL A 198 -11.92 -4.95 20.78
N GLY A 199 -12.31 -6.17 20.38
CA GLY A 199 -11.47 -7.35 20.59
C GLY A 199 -10.09 -7.22 19.94
N SER A 200 -10.05 -6.76 18.69
CA SER A 200 -8.80 -6.54 17.97
C SER A 200 -7.97 -5.39 18.55
N PHE A 201 -8.58 -4.28 18.94
CA PHE A 201 -7.87 -3.17 19.57
C PHE A 201 -7.24 -3.60 20.90
N MET A 202 -7.98 -4.34 21.73
CA MET A 202 -7.48 -4.84 23.01
C MET A 202 -6.39 -5.89 22.83
N TRP A 203 -6.48 -6.71 21.77
CA TRP A 203 -5.43 -7.64 21.40
C TRP A 203 -4.13 -6.92 21.04
N SER A 204 -4.18 -5.90 20.18
CA SER A 204 -3.00 -5.14 19.79
C SER A 204 -2.41 -4.33 20.95
N LEU A 205 -3.25 -3.80 21.83
CA LEU A 205 -2.84 -3.21 23.12
C LEU A 205 -2.09 -4.22 23.98
N PHE A 206 -2.66 -5.42 24.14
CA PHE A 206 -2.03 -6.49 24.90
C PHE A 206 -0.67 -6.89 24.31
N GLN A 207 -0.58 -7.06 22.98
CA GLN A 207 0.67 -7.37 22.31
C GLN A 207 1.73 -6.30 22.51
N TRP A 208 1.34 -5.02 22.47
CA TRP A 208 2.26 -3.90 22.65
C TRP A 208 3.06 -4.01 23.95
N PHE A 209 2.47 -4.46 25.06
CA PHE A 209 3.16 -4.63 26.34
C PHE A 209 4.43 -5.50 26.28
N TYR A 210 4.53 -6.40 25.30
CA TYR A 210 5.62 -7.36 25.15
C TYR A 210 6.67 -6.98 24.08
N THR A 211 6.57 -5.76 23.52
CA THR A 211 7.38 -5.31 22.38
C THR A 211 8.56 -4.39 22.77
N ALA A 212 9.08 -4.49 23.99
CA ALA A 212 10.08 -3.55 24.53
C ALA A 212 11.43 -3.47 23.77
N GLY A 213 11.66 -4.31 22.77
CA GLY A 213 12.91 -4.31 22.00
C GLY A 213 12.81 -4.96 20.63
N ASN A 214 13.93 -4.92 19.90
CA ASN A 214 14.02 -5.50 18.56
C ASN A 214 13.87 -7.03 18.60
N GLY A 215 12.90 -7.56 17.87
CA GLY A 215 12.60 -8.99 17.84
C GLY A 215 11.90 -9.50 19.11
N CYS A 216 11.24 -8.60 19.85
CA CYS A 216 10.42 -8.93 21.01
C CYS A 216 8.92 -8.90 20.67
N GLY A 217 8.15 -9.72 21.36
CA GLY A 217 6.69 -9.73 21.33
C GLY A 217 6.10 -10.89 20.52
N PHE A 218 4.77 -10.92 20.46
CA PHE A 218 4.03 -11.95 19.74
C PHE A 218 4.37 -12.00 18.24
N GLY A 219 4.73 -10.85 17.67
CA GLY A 219 5.15 -10.78 16.27
C GLY A 219 6.54 -11.33 15.95
N SER A 220 7.24 -11.85 16.97
CA SER A 220 8.49 -12.59 16.82
C SER A 220 8.40 -13.99 17.43
N PHE A 221 7.18 -14.50 17.65
CA PHE A 221 6.97 -15.79 18.27
C PHE A 221 7.18 -16.93 17.26
N PRO A 222 8.08 -17.91 17.53
CA PRO A 222 8.40 -18.99 16.60
C PRO A 222 7.33 -20.09 16.60
N THR A 223 6.13 -19.81 16.09
CA THR A 223 4.95 -20.72 16.14
C THR A 223 5.23 -22.12 15.58
N PHE A 224 6.07 -22.23 14.55
CA PHE A 224 6.41 -23.49 13.88
C PHE A 224 7.85 -23.97 14.19
N GLY A 225 8.47 -23.44 15.25
CA GLY A 225 9.85 -23.72 15.62
C GLY A 225 10.87 -22.70 15.10
N MET A 226 12.09 -22.76 15.66
CA MET A 226 13.14 -21.75 15.41
C MET A 226 13.66 -21.78 13.97
N GLU A 227 13.73 -22.96 13.33
CA GLU A 227 14.17 -23.05 11.94
C GLU A 227 13.18 -22.38 10.98
N ALA A 228 11.88 -22.64 11.18
CA ALA A 228 10.82 -21.97 10.41
C ALA A 228 10.82 -20.45 10.65
N TYR A 229 11.02 -20.03 11.90
CA TYR A 229 11.13 -18.62 12.27
C TYR A 229 12.28 -17.90 11.55
N GLN A 230 13.47 -18.52 11.48
CA GLN A 230 14.61 -17.97 10.73
C GLN A 230 14.30 -17.82 9.23
N ARG A 231 13.48 -18.71 8.68
CA ARG A 231 12.94 -18.63 7.31
C ARG A 231 11.69 -17.75 7.18
N ARG A 232 11.36 -16.95 8.20
CA ARG A 232 10.20 -16.05 8.25
C ARG A 232 8.83 -16.76 8.21
N PHE A 233 8.76 -18.07 8.48
CA PHE A 233 7.51 -18.81 8.64
C PHE A 233 7.11 -18.84 10.11
N TYR A 234 6.26 -17.90 10.49
CA TYR A 234 5.64 -17.83 11.81
C TYR A 234 4.32 -17.07 11.72
N PHE A 235 3.44 -17.25 12.70
CA PHE A 235 2.21 -16.49 12.82
C PHE A 235 2.53 -15.21 13.60
N ASP A 236 2.31 -14.05 12.99
CA ASP A 236 2.62 -12.72 13.59
C ASP A 236 1.49 -12.27 14.55
N PHE A 237 0.40 -13.05 14.61
CA PHE A 237 -0.78 -12.75 15.41
C PHE A 237 -1.40 -11.38 15.08
N SER A 238 -1.23 -10.87 13.85
CA SER A 238 -1.81 -9.60 13.44
C SER A 238 -3.28 -9.81 13.07
N ALA A 239 -4.17 -9.18 13.85
CA ALA A 239 -5.59 -9.18 13.55
C ALA A 239 -5.89 -8.48 12.21
N THR A 240 -5.07 -7.50 11.79
CA THR A 240 -5.17 -6.90 10.45
C THR A 240 -4.98 -7.94 9.36
N TYR A 241 -3.90 -8.72 9.37
CA TYR A 241 -3.65 -9.71 8.32
C TYR A 241 -4.68 -10.84 8.31
N VAL A 242 -5.15 -11.28 9.49
CA VAL A 242 -6.27 -12.23 9.59
C VAL A 242 -7.55 -11.64 8.97
N GLY A 243 -7.88 -10.38 9.28
CA GLY A 243 -9.03 -9.69 8.71
C GLY A 243 -8.92 -9.47 7.20
N VAL A 244 -7.75 -9.07 6.69
CA VAL A 244 -7.48 -8.97 5.25
C VAL A 244 -7.64 -10.34 4.60
N GLY A 245 -7.14 -11.40 5.23
CA GLY A 245 -7.29 -12.79 4.80
C GLY A 245 -8.74 -13.30 4.73
N MET A 246 -9.64 -12.75 5.54
CA MET A 246 -11.08 -13.01 5.47
C MET A 246 -11.78 -12.24 4.33
N ILE A 247 -11.25 -11.09 3.90
CA ILE A 247 -11.84 -10.27 2.82
C ILE A 247 -11.30 -10.70 1.45
N CYS A 248 -10.00 -10.99 1.38
CA CYS A 248 -9.34 -11.39 0.14
C CYS A 248 -9.88 -12.73 -0.38
N PRO A 249 -9.98 -12.90 -1.72
CA PRO A 249 -10.29 -14.20 -2.30
C PRO A 249 -9.27 -15.25 -1.84
N TYR A 250 -9.75 -16.45 -1.47
CA TYR A 250 -8.89 -17.54 -0.98
C TYR A 250 -7.75 -17.87 -1.96
N ILE A 251 -7.99 -17.73 -3.28
CA ILE A 251 -6.97 -17.98 -4.30
C ILE A 251 -5.78 -17.03 -4.15
N ILE A 252 -5.99 -15.78 -3.71
CA ILE A 252 -4.90 -14.82 -3.49
C ILE A 252 -4.09 -15.21 -2.27
N ASN A 253 -4.74 -15.59 -1.16
CA ASN A 253 -4.06 -16.03 0.05
C ASN A 253 -3.26 -17.32 -0.18
N PHE A 254 -3.82 -18.27 -0.94
CA PHE A 254 -3.11 -19.47 -1.35
C PHE A 254 -1.93 -19.16 -2.30
N SER A 255 -2.10 -18.20 -3.21
CA SER A 255 -1.00 -17.74 -4.08
C SER A 255 0.13 -17.09 -3.29
N LEU A 256 -0.21 -16.29 -2.27
CA LEU A 256 0.74 -15.73 -1.32
C LEU A 256 1.50 -16.85 -0.59
N LEU A 257 0.79 -17.87 -0.09
CA LEU A 257 1.44 -19.00 0.58
C LEU A 257 2.36 -19.79 -0.35
N ILE A 258 1.95 -20.06 -1.60
CA ILE A 258 2.81 -20.70 -2.60
C ILE A 258 4.05 -19.84 -2.85
N GLY A 259 3.87 -18.52 -3.01
CA GLY A 259 4.96 -17.56 -3.16
C GLY A 259 5.97 -17.66 -2.02
N SER A 260 5.49 -17.66 -0.78
CA SER A 260 6.28 -17.83 0.44
C SER A 260 7.08 -19.12 0.46
N ILE A 261 6.44 -20.25 0.15
CA ILE A 261 7.08 -21.58 0.12
C ILE A 261 8.20 -21.60 -0.94
N ILE A 262 7.93 -21.11 -2.14
CA ILE A 262 8.92 -21.06 -3.22
C ILE A 262 10.08 -20.14 -2.83
N SER A 263 9.80 -18.95 -2.31
CA SER A 263 10.83 -17.95 -2.04
C SER A 263 11.62 -18.25 -0.77
N TRP A 264 10.99 -18.18 0.40
CA TRP A 264 11.65 -18.31 1.70
C TRP A 264 11.81 -19.76 2.14
N GLY A 265 10.99 -20.67 1.63
CA GLY A 265 11.09 -22.09 1.95
C GLY A 265 12.21 -22.81 1.19
N ILE A 266 12.35 -22.50 -0.11
CA ILE A 266 13.22 -23.25 -1.03
C ILE A 266 14.32 -22.36 -1.63
N MET A 267 13.95 -21.28 -2.31
CA MET A 267 14.86 -20.53 -3.17
C MET A 267 15.91 -19.72 -2.40
N TRP A 268 15.52 -18.95 -1.38
CA TRP A 268 16.46 -18.16 -0.59
C TRP A 268 17.45 -19.03 0.18
N PRO A 269 17.02 -20.11 0.88
CA PRO A 269 17.96 -21.06 1.48
C PRO A 269 18.91 -21.70 0.46
N TYR A 270 18.41 -22.03 -0.74
CA TYR A 270 19.26 -22.57 -1.81
C TYR A 270 20.30 -21.56 -2.29
N ILE A 271 19.92 -20.30 -2.53
CA ILE A 271 20.86 -19.25 -2.92
C ILE A 271 21.85 -18.94 -1.79
N GLU A 272 21.40 -18.98 -0.53
CA GLU A 272 22.25 -18.81 0.65
C GLU A 272 23.30 -19.93 0.75
N SER A 273 22.97 -21.17 0.37
CA SER A 273 23.96 -22.28 0.28
C SER A 273 25.05 -22.05 -0.78
N LYS A 274 24.87 -21.09 -1.69
CA LYS A 274 25.84 -20.72 -2.75
C LYS A 274 26.60 -19.43 -2.43
N LYS A 275 26.54 -18.96 -1.17
CA LYS A 275 27.35 -17.87 -0.64
C LYS A 275 28.84 -18.17 -0.87
N GLY A 276 29.61 -17.16 -1.30
CA GLY A 276 31.02 -17.30 -1.71
C GLY A 276 31.24 -17.65 -3.18
N LEU A 277 30.27 -18.34 -3.83
CA LEU A 277 30.35 -18.68 -5.27
C LEU A 277 29.58 -17.68 -6.15
N TRP A 278 28.35 -17.38 -5.73
CA TRP A 278 27.41 -16.55 -6.50
C TRP A 278 27.44 -15.07 -6.09
N TYR A 279 27.79 -14.81 -4.84
CA TYR A 279 28.01 -13.49 -4.25
C TYR A 279 29.01 -13.58 -3.09
N ASP A 280 29.67 -12.47 -2.75
CA ASP A 280 30.73 -12.43 -1.75
C ASP A 280 30.22 -12.78 -0.35
N GLU A 281 31.00 -13.58 0.38
CA GLU A 281 30.68 -14.07 1.70
C GLU A 281 30.69 -12.97 2.78
N LYS A 282 31.50 -11.94 2.59
CA LYS A 282 31.68 -10.84 3.56
C LYS A 282 30.54 -9.83 3.53
N LEU A 283 29.63 -9.93 2.57
CA LEU A 283 28.54 -8.97 2.41
C LEU A 283 27.45 -9.18 3.46
N PRO A 284 26.92 -8.09 4.06
CA PRO A 284 25.79 -8.18 4.98
C PRO A 284 24.53 -8.64 4.22
N LYS A 285 23.60 -9.31 4.92
CA LYS A 285 22.34 -9.81 4.32
C LYS A 285 21.49 -8.70 3.68
N SER A 286 21.63 -7.46 4.14
CA SER A 286 20.97 -6.27 3.58
C SER A 286 21.60 -5.77 2.28
N SER A 287 22.80 -6.23 1.92
CA SER A 287 23.50 -5.80 0.71
C SER A 287 22.83 -6.35 -0.54
N LEU A 288 22.63 -5.48 -1.51
CA LEU A 288 22.06 -5.79 -2.81
C LEU A 288 23.06 -6.50 -3.73
N HIS A 289 24.35 -6.46 -3.40
CA HIS A 289 25.36 -7.33 -4.00
C HIS A 289 25.25 -8.78 -3.49
N GLY A 290 24.40 -9.05 -2.49
CA GLY A 290 24.14 -10.37 -1.92
C GLY A 290 22.71 -10.85 -2.14
N LEU A 291 22.19 -11.61 -1.17
CA LEU A 291 20.85 -12.23 -1.23
C LEU A 291 19.71 -11.23 -1.48
N ASN A 292 19.79 -10.04 -0.88
CA ASN A 292 18.77 -9.00 -1.02
C ASN A 292 18.60 -8.53 -2.48
N GLY A 293 19.67 -8.59 -3.29
CA GLY A 293 19.59 -8.32 -4.73
C GLY A 293 18.62 -9.26 -5.43
N TYR A 294 18.76 -10.57 -5.22
CA TYR A 294 17.83 -11.55 -5.80
C TYR A 294 16.39 -11.34 -5.30
N GLN A 295 16.21 -11.09 -4.00
CA GLN A 295 14.89 -10.87 -3.39
C GLN A 295 14.13 -9.72 -4.05
N VAL A 296 14.78 -8.57 -4.16
CA VAL A 296 14.18 -7.35 -4.73
C VAL A 296 13.87 -7.54 -6.22
N PHE A 297 14.85 -7.99 -7.01
CA PHE A 297 14.73 -7.98 -8.46
C PHE A 297 13.85 -9.10 -9.01
N ILE A 298 13.88 -10.30 -8.41
CA ILE A 298 12.99 -11.39 -8.83
C ILE A 298 11.54 -11.02 -8.53
N SER A 299 11.26 -10.42 -7.36
CA SER A 299 9.93 -9.92 -7.03
C SER A 299 9.44 -8.87 -8.03
N ILE A 300 10.27 -7.86 -8.34
CA ILE A 300 9.96 -6.84 -9.36
C ILE A 300 9.67 -7.49 -10.73
N ALA A 301 10.50 -8.44 -11.16
CA ALA A 301 10.34 -9.11 -12.45
C ALA A 301 8.99 -9.85 -12.53
N MET A 302 8.59 -10.56 -11.48
CA MET A 302 7.27 -11.22 -11.44
C MET A 302 6.11 -10.21 -11.46
N ILE A 303 6.19 -9.15 -10.65
CA ILE A 303 5.17 -8.10 -10.58
C ILE A 303 4.99 -7.41 -11.93
N VAL A 304 6.10 -7.04 -12.59
CA VAL A 304 6.07 -6.40 -13.91
C VAL A 304 5.58 -7.39 -14.97
N GLY A 305 5.96 -8.67 -14.90
CA GLY A 305 5.46 -9.70 -15.83
C GLY A 305 3.93 -9.88 -15.77
N ASP A 306 3.38 -10.03 -14.57
CA ASP A 306 1.94 -10.11 -14.35
C ASP A 306 1.24 -8.83 -14.81
N GLY A 307 1.73 -7.67 -14.35
CA GLY A 307 1.14 -6.38 -14.63
C GLY A 307 1.14 -6.01 -16.13
N LEU A 308 2.24 -6.25 -16.84
CA LEU A 308 2.34 -6.02 -18.28
C LEU A 308 1.40 -6.94 -19.06
N PHE A 309 1.34 -8.23 -18.71
CA PHE A 309 0.43 -9.16 -19.38
C PHE A 309 -1.03 -8.69 -19.25
N ASN A 310 -1.43 -8.31 -18.04
CA ASN A 310 -2.75 -7.75 -17.76
C ASN A 310 -3.02 -6.48 -18.59
N PHE A 311 -2.08 -5.53 -18.55
CA PHE A 311 -2.21 -4.25 -19.23
C PHE A 311 -2.36 -4.43 -20.75
N PHE A 312 -1.47 -5.20 -21.38
CA PHE A 312 -1.53 -5.45 -22.83
C PHE A 312 -2.75 -6.27 -23.22
N SER A 313 -3.16 -7.25 -22.41
CA SER A 313 -4.38 -8.04 -22.67
C SER A 313 -5.62 -7.14 -22.72
N ILE A 314 -5.73 -6.18 -21.78
CA ILE A 314 -6.84 -5.21 -21.76
C ILE A 314 -6.77 -4.28 -22.97
N LEU A 315 -5.58 -3.76 -23.30
CA LEU A 315 -5.38 -2.86 -24.42
C LEU A 315 -5.75 -3.53 -25.75
N LEU A 316 -5.29 -4.75 -25.97
CA LEU A 316 -5.58 -5.54 -27.17
C LEU A 316 -7.08 -5.81 -27.30
N ARG A 317 -7.76 -6.22 -26.22
CA ARG A 317 -9.21 -6.48 -26.24
C ARG A 317 -10.02 -5.22 -26.46
N THR A 318 -9.68 -4.13 -25.78
CA THR A 318 -10.38 -2.86 -25.96
C THR A 318 -10.24 -2.37 -27.40
N SER A 319 -9.04 -2.50 -27.98
CA SER A 319 -8.78 -2.15 -29.38
C SER A 319 -9.55 -3.05 -30.34
N TYR A 320 -9.59 -4.36 -30.07
CA TYR A 320 -10.34 -5.34 -30.86
C TYR A 320 -11.85 -5.10 -30.81
N ASP A 321 -12.41 -4.85 -29.63
CA ASP A 321 -13.83 -4.50 -29.44
C ASP A 321 -14.19 -3.19 -30.17
N MET A 322 -13.31 -2.19 -30.12
CA MET A 322 -13.48 -0.94 -30.87
C MET A 322 -13.43 -1.17 -32.38
N TYR A 323 -12.53 -2.03 -32.85
CA TYR A 323 -12.43 -2.42 -34.26
C TYR A 323 -13.67 -3.18 -34.74
N LEU A 324 -14.18 -4.13 -33.96
CA LEU A 324 -15.42 -4.88 -34.24
C LEU A 324 -16.66 -3.98 -34.28
N LYS A 325 -16.74 -3.01 -33.37
CA LYS A 325 -17.81 -2.00 -33.38
C LYS A 325 -17.74 -1.12 -34.62
N ARG A 326 -16.55 -0.71 -35.05
CA ARG A 326 -16.35 0.07 -36.28
C ARG A 326 -16.66 -0.72 -37.55
N THR A 327 -16.39 -2.02 -37.56
CA THR A 327 -16.61 -2.90 -38.73
C THR A 327 -18.03 -3.50 -38.79
N GLY A 328 -18.94 -3.11 -37.90
CA GLY A 328 -20.34 -3.56 -37.90
C GLY A 328 -20.54 -5.03 -37.52
N ARG A 329 -19.48 -5.76 -37.13
CA ARG A 329 -19.51 -7.21 -36.81
C ARG A 329 -19.77 -7.52 -35.34
N SER A 330 -20.32 -6.55 -34.59
CA SER A 330 -20.45 -6.65 -33.13
C SER A 330 -21.46 -7.73 -32.70
N LYS A 331 -20.99 -8.95 -32.41
CA LYS A 331 -21.65 -9.82 -31.43
C LYS A 331 -21.27 -9.33 -30.04
N ALA A 332 -22.26 -8.94 -29.25
CA ALA A 332 -22.05 -8.51 -27.88
C ALA A 332 -21.57 -9.71 -27.03
N SER A 333 -20.27 -9.82 -26.77
CA SER A 333 -19.73 -10.76 -25.79
C SER A 333 -18.91 -9.99 -24.76
N PRO A 334 -19.43 -9.76 -23.54
CA PRO A 334 -18.64 -9.22 -22.45
C PRO A 334 -17.96 -10.40 -21.73
N MET A 335 -16.69 -10.68 -22.04
CA MET A 335 -15.87 -11.57 -21.21
C MET A 335 -14.82 -10.73 -20.47
N PRO A 336 -15.00 -10.46 -19.16
CA PRO A 336 -13.95 -9.87 -18.34
C PRO A 336 -12.80 -10.87 -18.13
N PHE A 337 -11.58 -10.35 -18.10
CA PHE A 337 -10.34 -11.03 -17.76
C PHE A 337 -10.43 -11.81 -16.43
N ALA A 338 -9.81 -12.99 -16.36
CA ALA A 338 -9.88 -13.92 -15.23
C ALA A 338 -9.03 -13.53 -14.00
N GLY A 339 -8.53 -12.29 -13.95
CA GLY A 339 -7.57 -11.80 -12.98
C GLY A 339 -8.10 -11.53 -11.57
N ALA A 340 -9.41 -11.40 -11.40
CA ALA A 340 -10.04 -11.22 -10.09
C ALA A 340 -11.34 -12.03 -10.07
N GLY A 341 -11.61 -12.68 -8.95
CA GLY A 341 -12.66 -13.70 -8.82
C GLY A 341 -14.03 -13.26 -9.35
N VAL A 342 -14.72 -14.27 -9.91
CA VAL A 342 -16.13 -14.29 -10.33
C VAL A 342 -16.46 -13.44 -11.55
N ALA A 343 -16.54 -14.12 -12.70
CA ALA A 343 -17.16 -13.61 -13.93
C ALA A 343 -18.65 -13.32 -13.69
N ILE A 344 -19.19 -12.28 -14.34
CA ILE A 344 -20.63 -12.02 -14.35
C ILE A 344 -21.12 -11.94 -15.78
N ASN A 345 -21.88 -12.94 -16.19
CA ASN A 345 -22.60 -12.97 -17.47
C ASN A 345 -23.71 -11.91 -17.50
N ALA A 346 -24.24 -11.58 -18.69
CA ALA A 346 -25.36 -10.64 -18.84
C ALA A 346 -26.62 -11.05 -18.03
N THR A 347 -26.78 -12.35 -17.78
CA THR A 347 -27.80 -12.97 -16.91
C THR A 347 -27.55 -12.70 -15.42
N GLU A 348 -26.29 -12.59 -14.96
CA GLU A 348 -25.97 -12.27 -13.57
C GLU A 348 -26.01 -10.77 -13.26
N ARG A 349 -26.01 -9.90 -14.29
CA ARG A 349 -26.36 -8.48 -14.10
C ARG A 349 -27.81 -8.31 -13.60
N GLN A 350 -28.71 -9.23 -13.95
CA GLN A 350 -30.05 -9.34 -13.36
C GLN A 350 -30.03 -9.97 -11.96
N ALA A 351 -28.99 -10.71 -11.58
CA ALA A 351 -28.80 -11.30 -10.25
C ALA A 351 -28.11 -10.37 -9.24
N LEU A 352 -27.72 -9.15 -9.65
CA LEU A 352 -27.08 -8.20 -8.74
C LEU A 352 -28.02 -7.75 -7.63
N SER A 353 -27.53 -7.81 -6.39
CA SER A 353 -28.19 -7.26 -5.20
C SER A 353 -28.58 -5.80 -5.44
N PHE A 354 -29.70 -5.38 -4.85
CA PHE A 354 -30.16 -3.99 -4.90
C PHE A 354 -29.04 -2.99 -4.58
N ASP A 355 -28.23 -3.32 -3.58
CA ASP A 355 -27.09 -2.52 -3.14
C ASP A 355 -26.07 -2.30 -4.28
N ASP A 356 -25.74 -3.34 -5.05
CA ASP A 356 -24.76 -3.25 -6.15
C ASP A 356 -25.29 -2.43 -7.33
N ARG A 357 -26.58 -2.54 -7.65
CA ARG A 357 -27.18 -1.76 -8.73
C ARG A 357 -27.15 -0.27 -8.41
N ARG A 358 -27.57 0.10 -7.19
CA ARG A 358 -27.59 1.50 -6.73
C ARG A 358 -26.17 2.09 -6.71
N ARG A 359 -25.20 1.36 -6.17
CA ARG A 359 -23.77 1.77 -6.16
C ARG A 359 -23.23 1.99 -7.57
N THR A 360 -23.48 1.04 -8.47
CA THR A 360 -23.04 1.13 -9.87
C THR A 360 -23.65 2.32 -10.60
N GLN A 361 -24.95 2.58 -10.42
CA GLN A 361 -25.64 3.69 -11.06
C GLN A 361 -25.03 5.05 -10.67
N ILE A 362 -24.78 5.26 -9.38
CA ILE A 362 -24.20 6.51 -8.86
C ILE A 362 -22.75 6.68 -9.33
N PHE A 363 -21.96 5.60 -9.27
CA PHE A 363 -20.55 5.63 -9.68
C PHE A 363 -20.34 5.92 -11.17
N LEU A 364 -21.29 5.50 -12.02
CA LEU A 364 -21.27 5.76 -13.46
C LEU A 364 -21.85 7.13 -13.83
N LYS A 365 -22.84 7.65 -13.09
CA LYS A 365 -23.51 8.93 -13.38
C LYS A 365 -22.54 10.11 -13.39
N GLU A 366 -21.56 10.11 -12.48
CA GLU A 366 -20.63 11.23 -12.32
C GLU A 366 -19.21 10.87 -12.79
N GLN A 367 -19.10 10.55 -14.08
CA GLN A 367 -17.80 10.32 -14.73
C GLN A 367 -17.03 11.62 -14.95
N ILE A 368 -15.71 11.51 -14.73
CA ILE A 368 -14.73 12.47 -15.18
C ILE A 368 -14.44 12.11 -16.64
N PRO A 369 -14.63 13.03 -17.61
CA PRO A 369 -14.37 12.72 -19.01
C PRO A 369 -12.93 12.27 -19.21
N THR A 370 -12.73 11.17 -19.95
CA THR A 370 -11.39 10.63 -20.24
C THR A 370 -10.52 11.63 -21.00
N SER A 371 -11.12 12.46 -21.87
CA SER A 371 -10.43 13.55 -22.57
C SER A 371 -9.85 14.59 -21.61
N VAL A 372 -10.60 14.96 -20.57
CA VAL A 372 -10.14 15.91 -19.54
C VAL A 372 -9.00 15.28 -18.74
N ALA A 373 -9.12 14.01 -18.34
CA ALA A 373 -8.07 13.31 -17.62
C ALA A 373 -6.78 13.18 -18.46
N ALA A 374 -6.90 12.79 -19.73
CA ALA A 374 -5.76 12.68 -20.64
C ALA A 374 -5.12 14.05 -20.93
N GLY A 375 -5.92 15.09 -21.16
CA GLY A 375 -5.44 16.46 -21.37
C GLY A 375 -4.69 17.00 -20.14
N ALA A 376 -5.24 16.81 -18.94
CA ALA A 376 -4.60 17.21 -17.69
C ALA A 376 -3.30 16.42 -17.43
N TYR A 377 -3.30 15.12 -17.73
CA TYR A 377 -2.10 14.30 -17.65
C TYR A 377 -0.99 14.83 -18.58
N MET A 378 -1.31 15.09 -19.85
CA MET A 378 -0.34 15.60 -20.83
C MET A 378 0.17 16.99 -20.46
N LEU A 379 -0.70 17.86 -19.94
CA LEU A 379 -0.32 19.19 -19.47
C LEU A 379 0.65 19.11 -18.29
N LEU A 380 0.31 18.35 -17.25
CA LEU A 380 1.17 18.20 -16.06
C LEU A 380 2.48 17.49 -16.41
N ALA A 381 2.45 16.47 -17.26
CA ALA A 381 3.67 15.83 -17.75
C ALA A 381 4.55 16.81 -18.52
N GLY A 382 3.97 17.65 -19.38
CA GLY A 382 4.69 18.71 -20.10
C GLY A 382 5.36 19.71 -19.17
N ILE A 383 4.64 20.19 -18.15
CA ILE A 383 5.19 21.07 -17.10
C ILE A 383 6.36 20.38 -16.39
N SER A 384 6.21 19.13 -16.00
CA SER A 384 7.26 18.37 -15.32
C SER A 384 8.48 18.11 -16.19
N VAL A 385 8.33 17.88 -17.51
CA VAL A 385 9.46 17.74 -18.44
C VAL A 385 10.33 19.00 -18.49
N VAL A 386 9.72 20.18 -18.35
CA VAL A 386 10.43 21.47 -18.34
C VAL A 386 10.98 21.79 -16.95
N ALA A 387 10.21 21.57 -15.89
CA ALA A 387 10.56 21.97 -14.53
C ALA A 387 11.56 21.02 -13.85
N MET A 388 11.50 19.71 -14.12
CA MET A 388 12.35 18.71 -13.45
C MET A 388 13.85 18.92 -13.67
N PRO A 389 14.35 19.25 -14.89
CA PRO A 389 15.76 19.58 -15.10
C PRO A 389 16.24 20.83 -14.35
N HIS A 390 15.34 21.74 -13.97
CA HIS A 390 15.68 22.92 -13.16
C HIS A 390 15.81 22.56 -11.67
N ILE A 391 15.05 21.57 -11.21
CA ILE A 391 15.09 21.05 -9.84
C ILE A 391 16.30 20.13 -9.66
N PHE A 392 16.48 19.18 -10.58
CA PHE A 392 17.57 18.21 -10.61
C PHE A 392 18.27 18.27 -11.97
N ARG A 393 19.40 18.99 -12.05
CA ARG A 393 20.15 19.21 -13.31
C ARG A 393 20.61 17.93 -13.99
N GLN A 394 20.78 16.86 -13.21
CA GLN A 394 21.19 15.53 -13.67
C GLN A 394 20.08 14.83 -14.49
N LEU A 395 18.80 15.18 -14.29
CA LEU A 395 17.66 14.64 -15.04
C LEU A 395 17.42 15.43 -16.33
N LYS A 396 17.97 14.94 -17.44
CA LYS A 396 17.68 15.49 -18.78
C LYS A 396 16.19 15.30 -19.17
N PRO A 397 15.58 16.20 -19.96
CA PRO A 397 14.18 16.11 -20.38
C PRO A 397 13.77 14.76 -20.98
N LYS A 398 14.66 14.13 -21.77
CA LYS A 398 14.43 12.81 -22.37
C LYS A 398 14.09 11.74 -21.32
N HIS A 399 14.74 11.76 -20.16
CA HIS A 399 14.51 10.76 -19.10
C HIS A 399 13.13 10.97 -18.46
N VAL A 400 12.74 12.21 -18.27
CA VAL A 400 11.44 12.60 -17.70
C VAL A 400 10.31 12.17 -18.64
N VAL A 401 10.47 12.37 -19.95
CA VAL A 401 9.51 11.88 -20.96
C VAL A 401 9.37 10.36 -20.88
N TRP A 402 10.47 9.61 -20.86
CA TRP A 402 10.42 8.15 -20.74
C TRP A 402 9.73 7.69 -19.45
N ALA A 403 10.00 8.35 -18.33
CA ALA A 403 9.36 8.04 -17.06
C ALA A 403 7.85 8.26 -17.12
N TYR A 404 7.37 9.37 -17.67
CA TYR A 404 5.93 9.62 -17.83
C TYR A 404 5.28 8.69 -18.85
N VAL A 405 5.96 8.27 -19.92
CA VAL A 405 5.40 7.25 -20.83
C VAL A 405 5.21 5.91 -20.13
N ALA A 406 6.15 5.50 -19.28
CA ALA A 406 6.08 4.24 -18.55
C ALA A 406 5.14 4.28 -17.32
N ALA A 407 4.97 5.44 -16.70
CA ALA A 407 4.29 5.55 -15.41
C ALA A 407 2.82 5.08 -15.40
N PRO A 408 1.96 5.35 -16.40
CA PRO A 408 0.58 4.84 -16.42
C PRO A 408 0.49 3.32 -16.42
N ILE A 409 1.47 2.65 -17.05
CA ILE A 409 1.54 1.18 -17.08
C ILE A 409 1.81 0.68 -15.66
N PHE A 410 2.83 1.21 -15.00
CA PHE A 410 3.16 0.81 -13.63
C PHE A 410 2.09 1.23 -12.62
N ALA A 411 1.43 2.38 -12.83
CA ALA A 411 0.29 2.82 -12.03
C ALA A 411 -0.87 1.83 -12.11
N PHE A 412 -1.19 1.34 -13.31
CA PHE A 412 -2.16 0.25 -13.50
C PHE A 412 -1.74 -1.01 -12.75
N CYS A 413 -0.49 -1.46 -12.93
CA CYS A 413 0.01 -2.70 -12.33
C CYS A 413 -0.04 -2.63 -10.79
N ASN A 414 0.39 -1.51 -10.21
CA ASN A 414 0.35 -1.30 -8.76
C ASN A 414 -1.07 -1.24 -8.23
N ALA A 415 -1.93 -0.41 -8.83
CA ALA A 415 -3.31 -0.27 -8.37
C ALA A 415 -4.09 -1.58 -8.50
N TYR A 416 -3.85 -2.36 -9.57
CA TYR A 416 -4.39 -3.71 -9.70
C TYR A 416 -3.92 -4.61 -8.56
N GLY A 417 -2.62 -4.57 -8.27
CA GLY A 417 -2.07 -5.44 -7.25
C GLY A 417 -2.50 -5.12 -5.83
N THR A 418 -2.52 -3.84 -5.48
CA THR A 418 -3.11 -3.37 -4.22
C THR A 418 -4.57 -3.76 -4.10
N GLY A 419 -5.33 -3.76 -5.20
CA GLY A 419 -6.72 -4.22 -5.19
C GLY A 419 -6.92 -5.69 -4.82
N LEU A 420 -5.92 -6.54 -5.11
CA LEU A 420 -5.95 -7.98 -4.80
C LEU A 420 -5.36 -8.32 -3.44
N THR A 421 -4.23 -7.71 -3.07
CA THR A 421 -3.43 -8.11 -1.90
C THR A 421 -3.47 -7.09 -0.75
N ASP A 422 -4.10 -5.93 -0.95
CA ASP A 422 -4.05 -4.76 -0.06
C ASP A 422 -2.67 -4.09 0.05
N TRP A 423 -1.69 -4.54 -0.73
CA TRP A 423 -0.32 -4.04 -0.62
C TRP A 423 0.08 -3.14 -1.80
N SER A 424 0.67 -1.98 -1.50
CA SER A 424 1.26 -1.10 -2.51
C SER A 424 2.74 -1.42 -2.70
N LEU A 425 3.12 -1.70 -3.95
CA LEU A 425 4.48 -2.02 -4.38
C LEU A 425 5.17 -0.81 -5.02
N SER A 426 4.68 0.41 -4.74
CA SER A 426 5.21 1.67 -5.30
C SER A 426 6.72 1.84 -5.09
N SER A 427 7.23 1.42 -3.93
CA SER A 427 8.66 1.41 -3.60
C SER A 427 9.47 0.49 -4.52
N SER A 428 8.93 -0.66 -4.91
CA SER A 428 9.58 -1.60 -5.82
C SER A 428 9.73 -1.03 -7.23
N TYR A 429 8.70 -0.35 -7.75
CA TYR A 429 8.79 0.36 -9.03
C TYR A 429 9.74 1.57 -8.96
N GLY A 430 9.79 2.26 -7.83
CA GLY A 430 10.78 3.30 -7.56
C GLY A 430 12.21 2.77 -7.66
N LYS A 431 12.52 1.65 -7.01
CA LYS A 431 13.83 0.99 -7.09
C LYS A 431 14.19 0.57 -8.51
N LEU A 432 13.22 0.07 -9.29
CA LEU A 432 13.42 -0.23 -10.71
C LEU A 432 13.81 1.03 -11.50
N ALA A 433 13.15 2.16 -11.23
CA ALA A 433 13.49 3.43 -11.85
C ALA A 433 14.92 3.88 -11.50
N ILE A 434 15.37 3.70 -10.25
CA ILE A 434 16.77 3.98 -9.87
C ILE A 434 17.74 3.26 -10.79
N PHE A 435 17.54 1.95 -11.02
CA PHE A 435 18.43 1.16 -11.85
C PHE A 435 18.39 1.58 -13.33
N ILE A 436 17.20 1.77 -13.89
CA ILE A 436 17.05 2.12 -15.32
C ILE A 436 17.69 3.49 -15.61
N PHE A 437 17.37 4.51 -14.81
CA PHE A 437 17.84 5.88 -15.04
C PHE A 437 19.26 6.10 -14.55
N GLY A 438 19.63 5.50 -13.41
CA GLY A 438 20.99 5.54 -12.88
C GLY A 438 21.99 4.91 -13.85
N ALA A 439 21.68 3.72 -14.39
CA ALA A 439 22.55 3.03 -15.36
C ALA A 439 22.68 3.80 -16.68
N ASN A 440 21.63 4.49 -17.13
CA ASN A 440 21.66 5.23 -18.39
C ASN A 440 22.56 6.47 -18.33
N ILE A 441 22.64 7.12 -17.16
CA ILE A 441 23.38 8.37 -16.96
C ILE A 441 24.81 8.09 -16.51
N GLY A 442 25.02 7.12 -15.61
CA GLY A 442 26.34 6.76 -15.11
C GLY A 442 26.88 7.70 -14.03
N ALA A 443 27.94 7.28 -13.33
CA ALA A 443 28.38 7.93 -12.09
C ALA A 443 28.97 9.31 -12.31
N LYS A 444 29.65 9.46 -13.46
CA LYS A 444 30.37 10.68 -13.85
C LYS A 444 29.41 11.84 -14.14
N ASP A 445 28.20 11.54 -14.58
CA ASP A 445 27.18 12.53 -14.98
C ASP A 445 26.09 12.76 -13.91
N GLY A 446 26.28 12.24 -12.68
CA GLY A 446 25.31 12.45 -11.60
C GLY A 446 24.18 11.41 -11.56
N GLY A 447 24.42 10.20 -12.07
CA GLY A 447 23.41 9.16 -12.17
C GLY A 447 22.79 8.74 -10.83
N VAL A 448 23.48 8.95 -9.70
CA VAL A 448 22.96 8.62 -8.36
C VAL A 448 21.75 9.50 -8.03
N ILE A 449 21.92 10.82 -8.15
CA ILE A 449 20.86 11.81 -7.90
C ILE A 449 19.74 11.66 -8.93
N ALA A 450 20.09 11.48 -10.21
CA ALA A 450 19.08 11.30 -11.25
C ALA A 450 18.25 10.03 -11.05
N GLY A 451 18.88 8.92 -10.64
CA GLY A 451 18.20 7.68 -10.31
C GLY A 451 17.26 7.82 -9.11
N LEU A 452 17.73 8.45 -8.03
CA LEU A 452 16.92 8.72 -6.83
C LEU A 452 15.76 9.69 -7.10
N ALA A 453 15.96 10.69 -7.97
CA ALA A 453 14.89 11.60 -8.38
C ALA A 453 13.88 10.90 -9.31
N ALA A 454 14.34 10.06 -10.24
CA ALA A 454 13.45 9.23 -11.05
C ALA A 454 12.67 8.20 -10.20
N CYS A 455 13.28 7.71 -9.12
CA CYS A 455 12.60 6.88 -8.11
C CYS A 455 11.39 7.59 -7.53
N GLY A 456 11.57 8.80 -7.03
CA GLY A 456 10.48 9.55 -6.42
C GLY A 456 9.41 9.94 -7.43
N LEU A 457 9.80 10.26 -8.66
CA LEU A 457 8.86 10.47 -9.76
C LEU A 457 7.98 9.23 -9.98
N MET A 458 8.58 8.04 -10.10
CA MET A 458 7.84 6.80 -10.31
C MET A 458 7.00 6.42 -9.08
N MET A 459 7.60 6.47 -7.89
CA MET A 459 6.93 6.12 -6.64
C MET A 459 5.74 7.04 -6.34
N GLY A 460 5.89 8.35 -6.56
CA GLY A 460 4.81 9.33 -6.37
C GLY A 460 3.62 9.08 -7.29
N ILE A 461 3.85 8.88 -8.59
CA ILE A 461 2.77 8.62 -9.56
C ILE A 461 2.06 7.30 -9.25
N VAL A 462 2.84 6.24 -9.00
CA VAL A 462 2.31 4.88 -8.83
C VAL A 462 1.60 4.71 -7.48
N SER A 463 2.07 5.37 -6.42
CA SER A 463 1.43 5.38 -5.11
C SER A 463 0.12 6.16 -5.13
N THR A 464 0.14 7.41 -5.61
CA THR A 464 -1.06 8.26 -5.64
C THR A 464 -2.16 7.69 -6.54
N ALA A 465 -1.80 7.03 -7.64
CA ALA A 465 -2.74 6.31 -8.48
C ALA A 465 -3.42 5.14 -7.73
N SER A 466 -2.64 4.35 -6.99
CA SER A 466 -3.16 3.23 -6.20
C SER A 466 -4.09 3.69 -5.08
N ASP A 467 -3.65 4.71 -4.32
CA ASP A 467 -4.43 5.31 -3.23
C ASP A 467 -5.77 5.83 -3.75
N LEU A 468 -5.78 6.51 -4.91
CA LEU A 468 -7.01 7.03 -5.51
C LEU A 468 -8.00 5.90 -5.90
N ILE A 469 -7.55 4.76 -6.43
CA ILE A 469 -8.47 3.65 -6.74
C ILE A 469 -8.99 2.99 -5.46
N GLN A 470 -8.15 2.86 -4.43
CA GLN A 470 -8.59 2.39 -3.12
C GLN A 470 -9.65 3.31 -2.52
N ASP A 471 -9.47 4.64 -2.60
CA ASP A 471 -10.47 5.61 -2.16
C ASP A 471 -11.73 5.60 -3.04
N PHE A 472 -11.61 5.33 -4.35
CA PHE A 472 -12.78 5.07 -5.19
C PHE A 472 -13.54 3.82 -4.77
N LYS A 473 -12.86 2.77 -4.27
CA LYS A 473 -13.55 1.61 -3.68
C LYS A 473 -14.32 2.02 -2.44
N THR A 474 -13.69 2.80 -1.55
CA THR A 474 -14.36 3.32 -0.35
C THR A 474 -15.59 4.14 -0.74
N GLY A 475 -15.44 5.09 -1.67
CA GLY A 475 -16.52 5.93 -2.18
C GLY A 475 -17.63 5.15 -2.88
N TYR A 476 -17.30 4.09 -3.63
CA TYR A 476 -18.28 3.19 -4.24
C TYR A 476 -19.16 2.52 -3.18
N LEU A 477 -18.57 2.08 -2.07
CA LEU A 477 -19.29 1.42 -0.98
C LEU A 477 -20.03 2.39 -0.04
N THR A 478 -19.64 3.67 0.02
CA THR A 478 -20.33 4.72 0.80
C THR A 478 -21.29 5.59 -0.03
N LEU A 479 -21.49 5.28 -1.32
CA LEU A 479 -22.25 6.10 -2.27
C LEU A 479 -21.75 7.55 -2.34
N THR A 480 -20.44 7.74 -2.27
CA THR A 480 -19.78 9.05 -2.44
C THR A 480 -19.51 9.28 -3.92
N SER A 481 -19.68 10.53 -4.37
CA SER A 481 -19.45 10.89 -5.76
C SER A 481 -17.99 10.66 -6.16
N PRO A 482 -17.73 10.02 -7.32
CA PRO A 482 -16.37 9.94 -7.86
C PRO A 482 -15.74 11.31 -8.17
N ARG A 483 -16.54 12.35 -8.45
CA ARG A 483 -16.03 13.71 -8.63
C ARG A 483 -15.61 14.30 -7.29
N ALA A 484 -16.44 14.14 -6.25
CA ALA A 484 -16.10 14.58 -4.91
C ALA A 484 -14.83 13.88 -4.39
N MET A 485 -14.71 12.56 -4.60
CA MET A 485 -13.50 11.80 -4.24
C MET A 485 -12.26 12.32 -4.97
N PHE A 486 -12.35 12.54 -6.27
CA PHE A 486 -11.22 13.06 -7.05
C PHE A 486 -10.78 14.45 -6.58
N VAL A 487 -11.72 15.37 -6.36
CA VAL A 487 -11.41 16.72 -5.85
C VAL A 487 -10.83 16.65 -4.44
N SER A 488 -11.34 15.77 -3.59
CA SER A 488 -10.82 15.57 -2.22
C SER A 488 -9.38 15.04 -2.25
N GLN A 489 -9.07 14.14 -3.19
CA GLN A 489 -7.70 13.66 -3.41
C GLN A 489 -6.77 14.77 -3.90
N VAL A 490 -7.23 15.62 -4.84
CA VAL A 490 -6.49 16.78 -5.34
C VAL A 490 -6.16 17.75 -4.21
N VAL A 491 -7.15 18.06 -3.35
CA VAL A 491 -6.96 18.94 -2.19
C VAL A 491 -6.00 18.30 -1.17
N GLY A 492 -6.22 17.03 -0.82
CA GLY A 492 -5.36 16.30 0.13
C GLY A 492 -3.92 16.17 -0.36
N THR A 493 -3.73 15.87 -1.64
CA THR A 493 -2.40 15.82 -2.28
C THR A 493 -1.73 17.19 -2.22
N GLY A 494 -2.46 18.27 -2.51
CA GLY A 494 -1.95 19.64 -2.42
C GLY A 494 -1.53 20.03 -1.01
N LEU A 495 -2.37 19.69 -0.02
CA LEU A 495 -2.04 19.86 1.40
C LEU A 495 -0.79 19.05 1.77
N GLY A 496 -0.69 17.78 1.35
CA GLY A 496 0.48 16.93 1.59
C GLY A 496 1.77 17.47 0.97
N CYS A 497 1.70 18.03 -0.24
CA CYS A 497 2.86 18.66 -0.90
C CYS A 497 3.40 19.88 -0.16
N LEU A 498 2.60 20.53 0.70
CA LEU A 498 3.04 21.63 1.55
C LEU A 498 3.40 21.15 2.96
N ILE A 499 2.51 20.39 3.58
CA ILE A 499 2.62 19.93 4.97
C ILE A 499 3.80 18.97 5.13
N SER A 500 3.94 17.96 4.27
CA SER A 500 4.96 16.93 4.46
C SER A 500 6.40 17.48 4.38
N PRO A 501 6.77 18.36 3.43
CA PRO A 501 8.07 19.04 3.46
C PRO A 501 8.29 19.90 4.70
N ILE A 502 7.27 20.62 5.18
CA ILE A 502 7.37 21.45 6.39
C ILE A 502 7.64 20.57 7.61
N VAL A 503 6.86 19.49 7.77
CA VAL A 503 7.06 18.52 8.84
C VAL A 503 8.45 17.91 8.76
N PHE A 504 8.88 17.45 7.58
CA PHE A 504 10.23 16.94 7.38
C PHE A 504 11.30 17.96 7.76
N TRP A 505 11.13 19.23 7.36
CA TRP A 505 12.08 20.30 7.67
C TRP A 505 12.21 20.55 9.17
N ILE A 506 11.12 20.47 9.93
CA ILE A 506 11.14 20.52 11.39
C ILE A 506 12.02 19.40 11.96
N PHE A 507 11.81 18.15 11.52
CA PHE A 507 12.65 17.04 11.97
C PHE A 507 14.11 17.21 11.54
N TYR A 508 14.35 17.64 10.30
CA TYR A 508 15.69 17.79 9.72
C TYR A 508 16.53 18.87 10.41
N GLN A 509 15.89 19.93 10.91
CA GLN A 509 16.55 21.00 11.68
C GLN A 509 16.69 20.66 13.17
N ALA A 510 15.74 19.91 13.73
CA ALA A 510 15.71 19.62 15.17
C ALA A 510 16.55 18.40 15.58
N TYR A 511 16.80 17.46 14.66
CA TYR A 511 17.48 16.20 14.95
C TYR A 511 18.52 15.86 13.90
N ASP A 512 19.56 15.12 14.31
CA ASP A 512 20.46 14.49 13.36
C ASP A 512 19.81 13.25 12.73
N ILE A 513 19.42 13.42 11.47
CA ILE A 513 18.81 12.36 10.67
C ILE A 513 19.87 11.67 9.82
N GLY A 514 19.88 10.34 9.85
CA GLY A 514 20.77 9.48 9.06
C GLY A 514 22.02 9.00 9.81
N LEU A 515 22.23 9.49 11.03
CA LEU A 515 23.28 9.07 11.96
C LEU A 515 22.69 8.14 13.03
N ASP A 516 23.54 7.36 13.70
CA ASP A 516 23.11 6.40 14.72
C ASP A 516 22.59 7.11 15.99
N GLU A 517 23.03 8.34 16.24
CA GLU A 517 22.46 9.24 17.25
C GLU A 517 21.33 10.07 16.63
N GLY A 518 20.08 9.82 17.04
CA GLY A 518 18.89 10.51 16.54
C GLY A 518 17.94 9.60 15.75
N TYR A 519 17.65 9.98 14.50
CA TYR A 519 16.77 9.19 13.62
C TYR A 519 17.61 8.43 12.57
N PRO A 520 17.72 7.09 12.64
CA PRO A 520 18.68 6.34 11.85
C PRO A 520 18.41 6.34 10.33
N ALA A 521 17.15 6.57 9.93
CA ALA A 521 16.70 6.57 8.53
C ALA A 521 17.30 5.41 7.69
N PRO A 522 17.12 4.14 8.11
CA PRO A 522 17.85 3.00 7.55
C PRO A 522 17.62 2.82 6.05
N TYR A 523 16.41 3.17 5.58
CA TYR A 523 16.08 3.07 4.16
C TYR A 523 16.77 4.12 3.30
N ALA A 524 17.16 5.28 3.83
CA ALA A 524 17.93 6.26 3.06
C ALA A 524 19.28 5.68 2.62
N LYS A 525 19.98 4.99 3.53
CA LYS A 525 21.24 4.28 3.25
C LYS A 525 21.02 3.17 2.21
N ILE A 526 19.93 2.40 2.32
CA ILE A 526 19.58 1.34 1.37
C ILE A 526 19.33 1.94 -0.03
N TYR A 527 18.48 2.97 -0.14
CA TYR A 527 18.15 3.58 -1.44
C TYR A 527 19.36 4.23 -2.09
N ARG A 528 20.24 4.89 -1.32
CA ARG A 528 21.51 5.37 -1.86
C ARG A 528 22.35 4.21 -2.38
N GLY A 529 22.52 3.12 -1.62
CA GLY A 529 23.24 1.93 -2.07
C GLY A 529 22.68 1.32 -3.36
N ILE A 530 21.34 1.28 -3.52
CA ILE A 530 20.66 0.90 -4.78
C ILE A 530 21.09 1.82 -5.93
N ALA A 531 21.17 3.12 -5.69
CA ALA A 531 21.55 4.09 -6.70
C ALA A 531 23.01 3.94 -7.13
N LEU A 532 23.94 3.73 -6.19
CA LEU A 532 25.36 3.48 -6.52
C LEU A 532 25.52 2.23 -7.39
N LEU A 533 24.75 1.19 -7.04
CA LEU A 533 24.67 -0.03 -7.81
C LEU A 533 24.12 0.18 -9.21
N GLY A 534 22.99 0.87 -9.33
CA GLY A 534 22.33 1.11 -10.60
C GLY A 534 23.22 1.87 -11.57
N VAL A 535 23.96 2.85 -11.06
CA VAL A 535 24.86 3.70 -11.83
C VAL A 535 26.05 2.94 -12.42
N ASN A 536 26.52 1.90 -11.73
CA ASN A 536 27.59 1.03 -12.21
C ASN A 536 27.10 -0.07 -13.17
N GLY A 537 25.80 -0.08 -13.48
CA GLY A 537 25.17 -0.95 -14.46
C GLY A 537 24.82 -2.36 -13.95
N TRP A 538 24.14 -3.12 -14.80
CA TRP A 538 23.56 -4.43 -14.47
C TRP A 538 24.59 -5.52 -14.11
N ASN A 539 25.86 -5.30 -14.43
CA ASN A 539 26.95 -6.25 -14.18
C ASN A 539 27.36 -6.31 -12.69
N GLN A 540 26.88 -5.38 -11.86
CA GLN A 540 27.13 -5.36 -10.42
C GLN A 540 26.17 -6.27 -9.63
N LEU A 541 25.11 -6.77 -10.28
CA LEU A 541 24.19 -7.68 -9.64
C LEU A 541 24.83 -9.05 -9.38
N PRO A 542 24.39 -9.77 -8.34
CA PRO A 542 24.86 -11.12 -8.07
C PRO A 542 24.79 -12.04 -9.29
N LYS A 543 25.68 -13.04 -9.38
CA LYS A 543 25.74 -13.94 -10.54
C LYS A 543 24.39 -14.59 -10.80
N TYR A 544 23.98 -14.69 -12.06
CA TYR A 544 22.70 -15.27 -12.48
C TYR A 544 21.43 -14.50 -12.05
N CYS A 545 21.52 -13.40 -11.31
CA CYS A 545 20.34 -12.62 -10.86
C CYS A 545 19.42 -12.26 -12.03
N LEU A 546 19.98 -11.72 -13.12
CA LEU A 546 19.21 -11.38 -14.33
C LEU A 546 18.56 -12.59 -15.00
N ARG A 547 19.21 -13.76 -14.98
CA ARG A 547 18.63 -15.00 -15.56
C ARG A 547 17.43 -15.47 -14.74
N PHE A 548 17.52 -15.40 -13.41
CA PHE A 548 16.37 -15.65 -12.54
C PHE A 548 15.26 -14.64 -12.79
N CYS A 549 15.58 -13.34 -12.90
CA CYS A 549 14.58 -12.32 -13.22
C CYS A 549 13.85 -12.62 -14.53
N ALA A 550 14.58 -12.97 -15.60
CA ALA A 550 13.99 -13.34 -16.88
C ALA A 550 13.12 -14.61 -16.78
N ALA A 551 13.59 -15.64 -16.07
CA ALA A 551 12.84 -16.88 -15.88
C ALA A 551 11.53 -16.66 -15.10
N PHE A 552 11.58 -15.90 -14.01
CA PHE A 552 10.41 -15.59 -13.19
C PHE A 552 9.45 -14.58 -13.86
N PHE A 553 9.97 -13.66 -14.67
CA PHE A 553 9.15 -12.82 -15.54
C PHE A 553 8.35 -13.67 -16.53
N LEU A 554 9.01 -14.60 -17.23
CA LEU A 554 8.34 -15.51 -18.16
C LEU A 554 7.37 -16.45 -17.46
N LEU A 555 7.71 -16.92 -16.26
CA LEU A 555 6.81 -17.71 -15.42
C LEU A 555 5.54 -16.92 -15.06
N ALA A 556 5.68 -15.66 -14.64
CA ALA A 556 4.53 -14.81 -14.33
C ALA A 556 3.63 -14.64 -15.56
N VAL A 557 4.20 -14.31 -16.73
CA VAL A 557 3.48 -14.20 -18.00
C VAL A 557 2.79 -15.53 -18.36
N ALA A 558 3.46 -16.67 -18.19
CA ALA A 558 2.92 -17.98 -18.47
C ALA A 558 1.75 -18.34 -17.55
N ILE A 559 1.84 -18.04 -16.25
CA ILE A 559 0.75 -18.24 -15.29
C ILE A 559 -0.47 -17.40 -15.70
N CYS A 560 -0.28 -16.13 -16.04
CA CYS A 560 -1.39 -15.28 -16.48
C CYS A 560 -2.01 -15.77 -17.80
N ALA A 561 -1.19 -16.17 -18.77
CA ALA A 561 -1.64 -16.71 -20.05
C ALA A 561 -2.41 -18.03 -19.88
N LEU A 562 -1.93 -18.90 -19.00
CA LEU A 562 -2.61 -20.14 -18.64
C LEU A 562 -3.97 -19.86 -18.00
N LYS A 563 -4.02 -18.93 -17.05
CA LYS A 563 -5.25 -18.51 -16.37
C LYS A 563 -6.29 -17.97 -17.36
N GLU A 564 -5.86 -17.12 -18.29
CA GLU A 564 -6.74 -16.55 -19.29
C GLU A 564 -7.23 -17.59 -20.30
N THR A 565 -6.37 -18.51 -20.72
CA THR A 565 -6.73 -19.60 -21.62
C THR A 565 -7.70 -20.58 -20.96
N ALA A 566 -7.44 -20.95 -19.70
CA ALA A 566 -8.30 -21.81 -18.91
C ALA A 566 -9.69 -21.20 -18.73
N SER A 567 -9.76 -19.88 -18.48
CA SER A 567 -11.03 -19.15 -18.41
C SER A 567 -11.78 -19.15 -19.74
N ASN A 568 -11.10 -18.84 -20.85
CA ASN A 568 -11.72 -18.76 -22.16
C ASN A 568 -12.22 -20.12 -22.68
N LYS A 569 -11.49 -21.20 -22.37
CA LYS A 569 -11.86 -22.57 -22.77
C LYS A 569 -12.72 -23.30 -21.73
N GLY A 570 -13.04 -22.67 -20.60
CA GLY A 570 -13.85 -23.27 -19.53
C GLY A 570 -13.20 -24.47 -18.85
N TRP A 571 -11.87 -24.48 -18.70
CA TRP A 571 -11.16 -25.58 -18.04
C TRP A 571 -11.46 -25.62 -16.53
N TRP A 572 -11.59 -26.83 -15.97
CA TRP A 572 -11.87 -27.06 -14.55
C TRP A 572 -10.79 -26.50 -13.61
N ILE A 573 -9.53 -26.39 -14.10
CA ILE A 573 -8.38 -25.91 -13.31
C ILE A 573 -8.45 -24.39 -13.07
N ARG A 574 -9.32 -23.66 -13.77
CA ARG A 574 -9.38 -22.18 -13.74
C ARG A 574 -9.34 -21.59 -12.34
N ASP A 575 -10.08 -22.17 -11.40
CA ASP A 575 -10.23 -21.64 -10.04
C ASP A 575 -9.05 -22.00 -9.11
N TYR A 576 -8.16 -22.89 -9.55
CA TYR A 576 -6.99 -23.35 -8.81
C TYR A 576 -5.67 -22.73 -9.29
N ILE A 577 -5.67 -22.00 -10.42
CA ILE A 577 -4.46 -21.36 -10.95
C ILE A 577 -4.08 -20.18 -10.06
N PRO A 578 -2.86 -20.17 -9.46
CA PRO A 578 -2.44 -19.10 -8.60
C PRO A 578 -2.30 -17.77 -9.37
N SER A 579 -2.39 -16.67 -8.63
CA SER A 579 -2.07 -15.34 -9.13
C SER A 579 -0.56 -15.11 -9.06
N ALA A 580 0.07 -14.83 -10.21
CA ALA A 580 1.50 -14.55 -10.26
C ALA A 580 1.87 -13.33 -9.41
N LEU A 581 1.04 -12.29 -9.43
CA LEU A 581 1.18 -11.16 -8.52
C LEU A 581 1.10 -11.59 -7.03
N GLY A 582 0.11 -12.42 -6.68
CA GLY A 582 -0.03 -12.92 -5.30
C GLY A 582 1.22 -13.68 -4.86
N MET A 583 1.82 -14.47 -5.75
CA MET A 583 3.08 -15.17 -5.48
C MET A 583 4.29 -14.24 -5.35
N ALA A 584 4.27 -13.05 -5.96
CA ALA A 584 5.43 -12.17 -6.03
C ALA A 584 5.66 -11.30 -4.79
N VAL A 585 4.60 -10.97 -4.05
CA VAL A 585 4.68 -10.13 -2.83
C VAL A 585 5.59 -10.73 -1.74
N PRO A 586 5.49 -12.04 -1.41
CA PRO A 586 6.29 -12.66 -0.34
C PRO A 586 7.77 -12.78 -0.67
N PHE A 587 8.14 -12.80 -1.97
CA PHE A 587 9.54 -12.84 -2.41
C PHE A 587 10.33 -11.66 -1.81
N PHE A 588 9.67 -10.52 -1.61
CA PHE A 588 10.27 -9.34 -1.02
C PHE A 588 10.00 -9.23 0.49
N LEU A 589 8.74 -9.42 0.94
CA LEU A 589 8.35 -9.08 2.31
C LEU A 589 8.65 -10.16 3.36
N GLY A 590 8.56 -11.45 3.02
CA GLY A 590 8.58 -12.53 4.02
C GLY A 590 7.36 -13.43 3.94
N SER A 591 7.37 -14.52 4.72
CA SER A 591 6.25 -15.47 4.76
C SER A 591 5.23 -15.19 5.87
N PHE A 592 5.60 -14.44 6.91
CA PHE A 592 4.81 -14.27 8.14
C PHE A 592 3.36 -13.81 7.87
N PHE A 593 3.17 -12.70 7.16
CA PHE A 593 1.84 -12.16 6.87
C PHE A 593 0.99 -13.10 5.98
N THR A 594 1.62 -13.95 5.18
CA THR A 594 0.89 -14.90 4.31
C THR A 594 0.23 -16.01 5.10
N ILE A 595 0.83 -16.41 6.23
CA ILE A 595 0.27 -17.39 7.15
C ILE A 595 -0.96 -16.78 7.83
N ASP A 596 -0.83 -15.56 8.34
CA ASP A 596 -1.93 -14.83 8.97
C ASP A 596 -3.14 -14.66 8.02
N MET A 597 -2.90 -14.28 6.77
CA MET A 597 -3.96 -14.18 5.75
C MET A 597 -4.60 -15.54 5.42
N CYS A 598 -3.81 -16.62 5.39
CA CYS A 598 -4.36 -17.97 5.20
C CYS A 598 -5.23 -18.41 6.38
N VAL A 599 -4.83 -18.11 7.62
CA VAL A 599 -5.63 -18.35 8.83
C VAL A 599 -6.98 -17.64 8.71
N GLY A 600 -7.00 -16.38 8.25
CA GLY A 600 -8.24 -15.65 7.97
C GLY A 600 -9.17 -16.37 6.99
N SER A 601 -8.63 -16.90 5.89
CA SER A 601 -9.41 -17.70 4.94
C SER A 601 -9.92 -19.02 5.53
N VAL A 602 -9.11 -19.69 6.35
CA VAL A 602 -9.53 -20.93 7.03
C VAL A 602 -10.66 -20.64 8.02
N ILE A 603 -10.58 -19.55 8.79
CA ILE A 603 -11.65 -19.10 9.69
C ILE A 603 -12.94 -18.87 8.90
N LEU A 604 -12.87 -18.14 7.78
CA LEU A 604 -14.04 -17.89 6.93
C LEU A 604 -14.62 -19.19 6.36
N TRP A 605 -13.76 -20.09 5.88
CA TRP A 605 -14.17 -21.36 5.29
C TRP A 605 -14.85 -22.29 6.32
N MET A 606 -14.30 -22.38 7.53
CA MET A 606 -14.93 -23.13 8.64
C MET A 606 -16.29 -22.53 9.01
N TRP A 607 -16.36 -21.19 9.08
CA TRP A 607 -17.61 -20.49 9.38
C TRP A 607 -18.67 -20.73 8.28
N GLN A 608 -18.28 -20.68 7.01
CA GLN A 608 -19.18 -20.97 5.89
C GLN A 608 -19.70 -22.41 5.90
N ARG A 609 -18.89 -23.37 6.36
CA ARG A 609 -19.34 -24.76 6.54
C ARG A 609 -20.33 -24.92 7.69
N SER A 610 -20.16 -24.16 8.77
CA SER A 610 -21.07 -24.22 9.91
C SER A 610 -22.38 -23.47 9.66
N ASP A 611 -22.30 -22.25 9.12
CA ASP A 611 -23.45 -21.40 8.79
C ASP A 611 -23.10 -20.46 7.63
N ALA A 612 -23.42 -20.92 6.42
CA ALA A 612 -23.14 -20.18 5.19
C ALA A 612 -23.88 -18.82 5.14
N VAL A 613 -25.12 -18.77 5.66
CA VAL A 613 -25.97 -17.58 5.60
C VAL A 613 -25.44 -16.52 6.55
N HIS A 614 -25.13 -16.91 7.79
CA HIS A 614 -24.55 -16.01 8.78
C HIS A 614 -23.14 -15.53 8.37
N ALA A 615 -22.30 -16.43 7.85
CA ALA A 615 -20.96 -16.06 7.38
C ALA A 615 -21.03 -15.04 6.23
N GLN A 616 -21.89 -15.23 5.23
CA GLN A 616 -22.04 -14.27 4.13
C GLN A 616 -22.53 -12.89 4.60
N MET A 617 -23.39 -12.86 5.63
CA MET A 617 -23.93 -11.60 6.14
C MET A 617 -22.98 -10.84 7.07
N PHE A 618 -22.17 -11.54 7.88
CA PHE A 618 -21.43 -10.93 8.99
C PHE A 618 -19.91 -11.05 8.88
N ALA A 619 -19.36 -11.96 8.06
CA ALA A 619 -17.91 -12.07 7.92
C ALA A 619 -17.23 -10.78 7.42
N PRO A 620 -17.78 -10.03 6.45
CA PRO A 620 -17.20 -8.74 6.06
C PRO A 620 -17.16 -7.74 7.23
N ALA A 621 -18.17 -7.77 8.11
CA ALA A 621 -18.23 -6.91 9.29
C ALA A 621 -17.20 -7.32 10.36
N VAL A 622 -17.05 -8.63 10.62
CA VAL A 622 -16.01 -9.15 11.53
C VAL A 622 -14.62 -8.79 11.02
N ALA A 623 -14.34 -9.11 9.76
CA ALA A 623 -13.05 -8.86 9.12
C ALA A 623 -12.69 -7.37 9.10
N SER A 624 -13.67 -6.51 8.77
CA SER A 624 -13.50 -5.06 8.85
C SER A 624 -13.20 -4.64 10.28
N GLY A 625 -13.91 -5.15 11.29
CA GLY A 625 -13.62 -4.81 12.68
C GLY A 625 -12.22 -5.26 13.13
N LEU A 626 -11.74 -6.43 12.71
CA LEU A 626 -10.36 -6.88 12.97
C LEU A 626 -9.32 -5.92 12.36
N ILE A 627 -9.47 -5.58 11.08
CA ILE A 627 -8.60 -4.60 10.40
C ILE A 627 -8.67 -3.25 11.12
N CYS A 628 -9.88 -2.83 11.51
CA CYS A 628 -10.07 -1.51 12.09
C CYS A 628 -9.49 -1.40 13.50
N GLY A 629 -9.64 -2.43 14.34
CA GLY A 629 -9.21 -2.41 15.73
C GLY A 629 -7.69 -2.34 15.86
N ASP A 630 -7.01 -3.23 15.13
CA ASP A 630 -5.55 -3.26 15.07
C ASP A 630 -4.99 -2.00 14.37
N GLY A 631 -5.59 -1.60 13.25
CA GLY A 631 -5.24 -0.36 12.55
C GLY A 631 -5.37 0.90 13.41
N ILE A 632 -6.38 0.99 14.27
CA ILE A 632 -6.56 2.13 15.18
C ILE A 632 -5.58 2.10 16.35
N TRP A 633 -5.21 0.91 16.87
CA TRP A 633 -4.17 0.80 17.91
C TRP A 633 -2.79 1.31 17.45
N SER A 634 -2.51 1.27 16.14
CA SER A 634 -1.28 1.84 15.59
C SER A 634 -1.08 3.33 15.91
N LEU A 635 -2.17 4.09 16.13
CA LEU A 635 -2.09 5.50 16.48
C LEU A 635 -1.63 5.72 17.93
N PRO A 636 -2.30 5.19 18.98
CA PRO A 636 -1.79 5.27 20.35
C PRO A 636 -0.36 4.76 20.50
N SER A 637 -0.02 3.62 19.90
CA SER A 637 1.34 3.08 20.01
C SER A 637 2.39 3.99 19.35
N SER A 638 2.05 4.63 18.23
CA SER A 638 2.92 5.64 17.60
C SER A 638 3.05 6.91 18.44
N VAL A 639 1.98 7.34 19.12
CA VAL A 639 2.00 8.48 20.05
C VAL A 639 2.82 8.18 21.30
N LEU A 640 2.70 6.97 21.86
CA LEU A 640 3.52 6.50 22.98
C LEU A 640 5.00 6.44 22.58
N SER A 641 5.30 5.91 21.39
CA SER A 641 6.64 5.97 20.82
C SER A 641 7.13 7.41 20.66
N LEU A 642 6.30 8.33 20.16
CA LEU A 642 6.59 9.78 20.08
C LEU A 642 6.97 10.37 21.44
N GLY A 643 6.31 9.95 22.51
CA GLY A 643 6.62 10.32 23.89
C GLY A 643 7.80 9.57 24.52
N ASN A 644 8.57 8.78 23.75
CA ASN A 644 9.65 7.90 24.25
C ASN A 644 9.21 6.92 25.34
N VAL A 645 7.92 6.53 25.34
CA VAL A 645 7.41 5.50 26.24
C VAL A 645 7.72 4.14 25.65
N ASN A 646 8.65 3.42 26.29
CA ASN A 646 8.97 2.06 25.91
C ASN A 646 7.94 1.09 26.49
N PRO A 647 7.59 0.02 25.75
CA PRO A 647 6.83 -1.09 26.34
C PRO A 647 7.57 -1.68 27.56
N PRO A 648 6.84 -2.22 28.54
CA PRO A 648 7.46 -2.67 29.79
C PRO A 648 8.16 -4.03 29.69
N MET A 649 7.75 -4.92 28.79
CA MET A 649 8.28 -6.28 28.71
C MET A 649 8.82 -6.59 27.31
N CYS A 650 9.89 -7.37 27.23
CA CYS A 650 10.34 -8.00 25.99
C CYS A 650 10.07 -9.51 26.11
N MET A 651 9.15 -10.04 25.31
CA MET A 651 9.01 -11.49 25.16
C MET A 651 9.87 -11.96 24.00
N ARG A 652 10.89 -12.78 24.25
CA ARG A 652 11.74 -13.36 23.21
C ARG A 652 11.96 -14.83 23.46
N VAL A 653 11.88 -15.61 22.39
CA VAL A 653 12.11 -17.06 22.43
C VAL A 653 13.47 -17.34 21.80
N PHE A 654 14.27 -18.14 22.49
CA PHE A 654 15.61 -18.54 22.08
C PHE A 654 15.63 -20.02 21.69
N ASP A 655 16.67 -20.43 20.95
CA ASP A 655 16.97 -21.84 20.76
C ASP A 655 17.53 -22.45 22.05
N ALA A 656 17.52 -23.79 22.15
CA ALA A 656 17.86 -24.49 23.38
C ALA A 656 19.26 -24.12 23.93
N ASP A 657 20.26 -24.00 23.05
CA ASP A 657 21.63 -23.63 23.43
C ASP A 657 21.73 -22.20 23.95
N THR A 658 21.03 -21.25 23.34
CA THR A 658 21.03 -19.87 23.83
C THR A 658 20.19 -19.75 25.10
N SER A 659 19.06 -20.45 25.21
CA SER A 659 18.29 -20.52 26.46
C SER A 659 19.14 -21.01 27.61
N PHE A 660 19.90 -22.10 27.43
CA PHE A 660 20.81 -22.60 28.46
C PHE A 660 21.86 -21.56 28.90
N LYS A 661 22.45 -20.83 27.95
CA LYS A 661 23.40 -19.75 28.26
C LYS A 661 22.74 -18.57 28.97
N VAL A 662 21.51 -18.24 28.59
CA VAL A 662 20.73 -17.18 29.23
C VAL A 662 20.38 -17.60 30.66
N ASP A 663 19.92 -18.83 30.88
CA ASP A 663 19.60 -19.35 32.20
C ASP A 663 20.85 -19.33 33.11
N GLN A 664 21.98 -19.81 32.60
CA GLN A 664 23.26 -19.75 33.31
C GLN A 664 23.68 -18.31 33.64
N PHE A 665 23.44 -17.34 32.74
CA PHE A 665 23.69 -15.93 33.00
C PHE A 665 22.73 -15.35 34.04
N LEU A 666 21.45 -15.70 33.98
CA LEU A 666 20.44 -15.25 34.94
C LEU A 666 20.76 -15.73 36.36
N GLU A 667 21.30 -16.94 36.52
CA GLU A 667 21.78 -17.46 37.81
C GLU A 667 22.95 -16.65 38.39
N THR A 668 23.73 -15.95 37.56
CA THR A 668 24.82 -15.07 38.04
C THR A 668 24.34 -13.70 38.51
N LEU A 669 23.09 -13.33 38.21
CA LEU A 669 22.53 -12.04 38.60
C LEU A 669 21.99 -12.11 40.04
N PRO A 670 22.19 -11.06 40.86
CA PRO A 670 21.58 -11.00 42.18
C PRO A 670 20.04 -11.04 42.05
N PRO A 671 19.33 -11.65 43.02
CA PRO A 671 17.88 -11.72 42.97
C PRO A 671 17.29 -10.30 42.86
N PRO A 672 16.23 -10.11 42.06
CA PRO A 672 15.64 -8.79 41.86
C PRO A 672 15.24 -8.20 43.21
N VAL A 673 15.75 -7.01 43.52
CA VAL A 673 15.31 -6.23 44.69
C VAL A 673 13.84 -5.89 44.44
N LEU A 674 12.95 -6.61 45.12
CA LEU A 674 11.54 -6.25 45.19
C LEU A 674 11.47 -4.86 45.80
N ALA A 675 11.17 -3.85 44.99
CA ALA A 675 10.82 -2.52 45.47
C ALA A 675 9.54 -2.65 46.30
N SER A 676 9.71 -2.64 47.62
CA SER A 676 8.67 -2.56 48.63
C SER A 676 7.90 -1.26 48.57
#